data_AF-A0A423T4V7-F1
#
_entry.id   AF-A0A423T4V7-F1
#
_cell.length_a   1.000
_cell.length_b   1.000
_cell.length_c   1.000
_cell.angle_alpha   90.00
_cell.angle_beta   90.00
_cell.angle_gamma   90.00
#
_symmetry.space_group_name_H-M   'P 1'
#
loop_
_entity.id
_entity.type
_entity.pdbx_description
1 polymer ?
#
loop_
_entity_poly.entity_id
_entity_poly.type
_entity_poly.pdbx_seq_one_letter_code
_entity_poly.pdbx_strand_id
1 'polypeptide(L)'
;MFQTGKYITLNSYVDCPGGLPDLTEFTICVHIKYLHMADNNTLLSYFSRGQDNEMSIFTNSVDAKLFQLYCCGDRVRNYIHYPIHLYTWQHVCMAVDLRSHVLTFVLNGDVTVYPLRIMNSDASANAPLLVRGGGHMVLGQDLDNPEGGFQLEQLLQAEIADFMIYDVTLSEDEMKSFTLCKKSIPYSPIIYLNENETLLQTVGETALAFTSEEELCAGIPGYQLLFPERMNYVDNVAWCSMLKGTVVLPADEESNTVVYDKFFRFREVCVSRWRTLYYFGAVRNITTDRWFSETDGSPIVWEKFDKQWNQIVKDYPCSSVGNQNFKYTWFAVPCASLMCPTCNFTQSPQLRLRGLCKESLVDRSFFLQDYMNDRVLFGGNEYSRIFWNNETWEIESRRYKGLSAKMEIMSVKEYPLGRHRWTILGDKCAKTNLELQLTSCGDGEYTCNSGACIMKDRRCDLVTDCLDLSDELDCDVVNVPEGYSSTLPPPKISSGPLKLLFSLRIISIREFNLVAFTLVVDAVVTVKWHDSRLVFRNLREDYQANKVKDFSQLWTPEIFIRDGSRSSVDENLRSKEVYVMLEDEALPDNDALVGEDDTYSGRKNTLIMETEQTLKFTCQFQLQMYPVDNQNCFLLFTVSGLNKDFGVLKKDILGVTFEGSRRLLEYELVEETVTEETDEKAGFMQVRLHFKNLYGYYIGNTFVPSLLLVVIGYLTLYFSYEDFQDRIMVSLTSMLVLATFFTQTSASIPRTSYLKLIDAWYVALICKNFLVIVSLVIVENLRLMDGVGGTLTKVMPMGQMKIESPSKQRLYQRVNFGLKIAFPILLAMILGAFFSFWTTD
;
A
#
# COMPACT_ATOMS: atom_id res chain seq x y z
N MET A 1 31.69 32.07 19.63
CA MET A 1 30.71 31.81 18.55
C MET A 1 31.35 32.16 17.22
N PHE A 2 31.34 31.24 16.25
CA PHE A 2 31.90 31.46 14.91
C PHE A 2 30.81 31.81 13.89
N GLN A 3 31.15 32.59 12.86
CA GLN A 3 30.27 33.01 11.77
C GLN A 3 29.02 33.76 12.26
N THR A 4 29.21 34.84 13.01
CA THR A 4 28.08 35.62 13.57
C THR A 4 27.45 36.59 12.57
N GLY A 5 28.09 36.80 11.42
CA GLY A 5 27.59 37.70 10.38
C GLY A 5 26.42 37.17 9.57
N LYS A 6 25.88 38.07 8.72
CA LYS A 6 24.75 37.75 7.85
C LYS A 6 25.10 36.70 6.80
N TYR A 7 26.28 36.80 6.20
CA TYR A 7 26.80 35.86 5.21
C TYR A 7 27.99 35.13 5.78
N ILE A 8 28.29 33.95 5.24
CA ILE A 8 29.49 33.22 5.60
C ILE A 8 30.72 33.99 5.10
N THR A 9 31.71 34.15 5.97
CA THR A 9 32.96 34.85 5.66
C THR A 9 34.17 34.01 6.03
N LEU A 10 35.28 34.19 5.30
CA LEU A 10 36.56 33.55 5.63
C LEU A 10 37.22 34.19 6.86
N ASN A 11 36.85 35.43 7.18
CA ASN A 11 37.36 36.17 8.33
C ASN A 11 36.53 35.85 9.57
N SER A 12 36.51 34.59 10.00
CA SER A 12 35.85 34.15 11.24
C SER A 12 36.62 32.98 11.83
N TYR A 13 37.61 33.31 12.66
CA TYR A 13 38.43 32.34 13.37
C TYR A 13 38.99 32.96 14.66
N VAL A 14 39.54 32.11 15.53
CA VAL A 14 40.29 32.54 16.71
C VAL A 14 41.76 32.27 16.46
N ASP A 15 42.55 33.33 16.54
CA ASP A 15 43.98 33.31 16.29
C ASP A 15 44.77 33.05 17.57
N CYS A 16 45.78 32.19 17.49
CA CYS A 16 46.72 31.94 18.57
C CYS A 16 48.16 32.17 18.08
N PRO A 17 48.67 33.40 18.22
CA PRO A 17 50.01 33.76 17.76
C PRO A 17 51.12 33.15 18.63
N GLY A 18 50.79 32.65 19.82
CA GLY A 18 51.76 32.14 20.81
C GLY A 18 52.40 30.78 20.48
N GLY A 19 51.88 30.07 19.48
CA GLY A 19 52.34 28.73 19.12
C GLY A 19 52.20 27.70 20.25
N LEU A 20 52.55 26.44 19.95
CA LEU A 20 52.59 25.37 20.95
C LEU A 20 54.06 25.04 21.31
N PRO A 21 54.34 24.48 22.50
CA PRO A 21 55.62 23.82 22.77
C PRO A 21 55.74 22.51 21.97
N ASP A 22 56.91 21.88 22.01
CA ASP A 22 57.09 20.52 21.48
C ASP A 22 56.28 19.54 22.34
N LEU A 23 55.32 18.81 21.75
CA LEU A 23 54.41 17.91 22.47
C LEU A 23 54.65 16.45 22.07
N THR A 24 54.96 15.60 23.05
CA THR A 24 54.97 14.13 22.90
C THR A 24 53.72 13.46 23.48
N GLU A 25 53.02 14.17 24.35
CA GLU A 25 51.78 13.77 24.99
C GLU A 25 50.96 15.05 25.17
N PHE A 26 49.65 14.96 24.97
CA PHE A 26 48.76 16.11 25.13
C PHE A 26 47.32 15.68 25.34
N THR A 27 46.52 16.57 25.92
CA THR A 27 45.07 16.40 26.05
C THR A 27 44.34 17.65 25.58
N ILE A 28 43.30 17.49 24.76
CA ILE A 28 42.46 18.58 24.28
C ILE A 28 41.04 18.34 24.76
N CYS A 29 40.46 19.32 25.42
CA CYS A 29 39.11 19.27 25.97
C CYS A 29 38.32 20.49 25.49
N VAL A 30 37.08 20.28 25.05
CA VAL A 30 36.21 21.33 24.52
C VAL A 30 34.74 20.99 24.75
N HIS A 31 33.94 22.01 25.00
CA HIS A 31 32.49 21.92 24.86
C HIS A 31 32.11 22.57 23.52
N ILE A 32 31.45 21.82 22.66
CA ILE A 32 31.11 22.26 21.31
C ILE A 32 29.64 22.04 21.02
N LYS A 33 29.02 23.03 20.39
CA LYS A 33 27.64 22.99 19.90
C LYS A 33 27.64 23.40 18.44
N TYR A 34 27.53 22.40 17.57
CA TYR A 34 27.48 22.61 16.12
C TYR A 34 26.17 23.29 15.73
N LEU A 35 26.24 24.33 14.89
CA LEU A 35 25.07 25.03 14.37
C LEU A 35 24.72 24.56 12.95
N HIS A 36 25.74 24.19 12.16
CA HIS A 36 25.58 23.67 10.81
C HIS A 36 26.58 22.55 10.56
N MET A 37 26.32 21.73 9.53
CA MET A 37 27.25 20.75 8.99
C MET A 37 27.94 21.33 7.74
N ALA A 38 29.23 21.61 7.82
CA ALA A 38 30.09 21.81 6.65
C ALA A 38 30.73 20.49 6.18
N ASP A 39 31.30 20.48 4.97
CA ASP A 39 32.05 19.33 4.42
C ASP A 39 33.17 18.91 5.40
N ASN A 40 33.98 19.89 5.83
CA ASN A 40 34.97 19.74 6.89
C ASN A 40 34.77 20.85 7.94
N ASN A 41 34.29 20.49 9.13
CA ASN A 41 34.16 21.43 10.24
C ASN A 41 35.47 21.41 11.03
N THR A 42 36.36 22.37 10.76
CA THR A 42 37.70 22.41 11.36
C THR A 42 37.68 23.06 12.74
N LEU A 43 37.82 22.25 13.79
CA LEU A 43 37.89 22.72 15.16
C LEU A 43 39.21 23.44 15.44
N LEU A 44 40.32 22.78 15.10
CA LEU A 44 41.67 23.27 15.35
C LEU A 44 42.56 22.91 14.17
N SER A 45 43.37 23.86 13.72
CA SER A 45 44.42 23.65 12.73
C SER A 45 45.71 24.32 13.22
N TYR A 46 46.84 23.62 13.10
CA TYR A 46 48.15 24.05 13.56
C TYR A 46 49.20 23.81 12.48
N PHE A 47 49.89 24.89 12.11
CA PHE A 47 50.91 24.92 11.07
C PHE A 47 52.30 25.09 11.70
N SER A 48 53.27 24.25 11.33
CA SER A 48 54.63 24.32 11.89
C SER A 48 55.71 24.03 10.84
N ARG A 49 56.78 24.85 10.84
CA ARG A 49 57.98 24.68 10.00
C ARG A 49 57.74 24.43 8.49
N GLY A 50 56.70 25.04 7.92
CA GLY A 50 56.40 24.91 6.49
C GLY A 50 55.65 23.64 6.10
N GLN A 51 55.15 22.88 7.08
CA GLN A 51 54.22 21.78 6.88
C GLN A 51 52.85 22.16 7.45
N ASP A 52 51.82 22.03 6.62
CA ASP A 52 50.42 22.04 7.03
C ASP A 52 50.09 20.77 7.81
N ASN A 53 48.97 20.78 8.53
CA ASN A 53 48.48 19.61 9.26
C ASN A 53 49.47 19.02 10.29
N GLU A 54 50.30 19.88 10.92
CA GLU A 54 51.16 19.45 12.04
C GLU A 54 50.30 18.94 13.21
N MET A 55 49.16 19.61 13.44
CA MET A 55 48.03 19.09 14.23
C MET A 55 46.73 19.68 13.66
N SER A 56 45.80 18.83 13.24
CA SER A 56 44.49 19.25 12.74
C SER A 56 43.40 18.35 13.29
N ILE A 57 42.31 18.97 13.72
CA ILE A 57 41.14 18.32 14.29
C ILE A 57 39.91 18.85 13.58
N PHE A 58 39.21 17.98 12.89
CA PHE A 58 38.01 18.34 12.15
C PHE A 58 37.01 17.19 12.11
N THR A 59 35.75 17.51 11.87
CA THR A 59 34.72 16.51 11.58
C THR A 59 34.31 16.59 10.12
N ASN A 60 34.09 15.43 9.50
CA ASN A 60 33.70 15.35 8.11
C ASN A 60 32.23 14.89 8.01
N SER A 61 31.42 15.64 7.26
CA SER A 61 29.99 15.35 7.10
C SER A 61 29.70 14.33 5.98
N VAL A 62 30.59 14.21 4.99
CA VAL A 62 30.47 13.30 3.84
C VAL A 62 30.85 11.87 4.23
N ASP A 63 31.92 11.70 5.01
CA ASP A 63 32.42 10.41 5.48
C ASP A 63 31.90 10.09 6.90
N ALA A 64 30.63 9.68 6.97
CA ALA A 64 30.04 8.92 8.06
C ALA A 64 30.37 9.39 9.50
N LYS A 65 30.01 10.63 9.89
CA LYS A 65 30.03 11.08 11.30
C LYS A 65 31.38 10.77 11.99
N LEU A 66 32.49 11.03 11.30
CA LEU A 66 33.83 10.78 11.81
C LEU A 66 34.47 12.07 12.34
N PHE A 67 35.04 11.97 13.52
CA PHE A 67 35.96 12.94 14.10
C PHE A 67 37.38 12.52 13.75
N GLN A 68 38.10 13.38 13.03
CA GLN A 68 39.42 13.08 12.49
C GLN A 68 40.48 13.87 13.25
N LEU A 69 41.53 13.16 13.68
CA LEU A 69 42.72 13.75 14.27
C LEU A 69 43.91 13.44 13.38
N TYR A 70 44.51 14.50 12.81
CA TYR A 70 45.78 14.44 12.11
C TYR A 70 46.84 15.09 12.98
N CYS A 71 48.01 14.46 13.11
CA CYS A 71 49.14 15.08 13.82
C CYS A 71 50.51 14.59 13.35
N CYS A 72 51.56 15.24 13.85
CA CYS A 72 52.96 14.95 13.59
C CYS A 72 53.34 15.11 12.10
N GLY A 73 52.82 16.16 11.45
CA GLY A 73 53.00 16.41 10.02
C GLY A 73 52.36 15.32 9.17
N ASP A 74 51.08 15.04 9.44
CA ASP A 74 50.25 14.06 8.73
C ASP A 74 50.72 12.58 8.83
N ARG A 75 51.63 12.28 9.76
CA ARG A 75 52.12 10.91 10.01
C ARG A 75 51.15 10.05 10.81
N VAL A 76 50.25 10.67 11.57
CA VAL A 76 49.22 9.99 12.36
C VAL A 76 47.87 10.46 11.87
N ARG A 77 46.99 9.51 11.49
CA ARG A 77 45.60 9.81 11.10
C ARG A 77 44.62 8.87 11.78
N ASN A 78 43.95 9.38 12.81
CA ASN A 78 42.95 8.63 13.55
C ASN A 78 41.54 9.06 13.12
N TYR A 79 40.65 8.07 12.99
CA TYR A 79 39.25 8.24 12.61
C TYR A 79 38.38 7.71 13.75
N ILE A 80 37.61 8.58 14.39
CA ILE A 80 36.84 8.30 15.60
C ILE A 80 35.37 8.44 15.25
N HIS A 81 34.55 7.46 15.61
CA HIS A 81 33.11 7.56 15.37
C HIS A 81 32.48 8.58 16.33
N TYR A 82 31.84 9.61 15.80
CA TYR A 82 31.34 10.75 16.56
C TYR A 82 29.96 11.20 16.05
N PRO A 83 28.87 10.94 16.80
CA PRO A 83 27.55 11.39 16.38
C PRO A 83 27.44 12.91 16.54
N ILE A 84 27.54 13.65 15.43
CA ILE A 84 27.29 15.10 15.42
C ILE A 84 25.80 15.34 15.65
N HIS A 85 25.47 16.07 16.71
CA HIS A 85 24.12 16.55 17.01
C HIS A 85 24.12 18.08 16.92
N LEU A 86 23.34 18.63 15.99
CA LEU A 86 23.22 20.07 15.83
C LEU A 86 22.41 20.68 16.98
N TYR A 87 22.77 21.90 17.37
CA TYR A 87 22.13 22.73 18.39
C TYR A 87 22.16 22.18 19.82
N THR A 88 22.90 21.10 20.08
CA THR A 88 23.09 20.52 21.42
C THR A 88 24.56 20.62 21.84
N TRP A 89 24.81 20.94 23.11
CA TRP A 89 26.17 20.90 23.66
C TRP A 89 26.69 19.46 23.72
N GLN A 90 27.90 19.27 23.19
CA GLN A 90 28.62 18.01 23.20
C GLN A 90 29.96 18.25 23.91
N HIS A 91 30.26 17.41 24.89
CA HIS A 91 31.46 17.54 25.71
C HIS A 91 32.50 16.54 25.26
N VAL A 92 33.62 17.03 24.73
CA VAL A 92 34.66 16.22 24.10
C VAL A 92 35.99 16.41 24.83
N CYS A 93 36.64 15.31 25.18
CA CYS A 93 38.05 15.30 25.58
C CYS A 93 38.80 14.21 24.83
N MET A 94 40.01 14.50 24.36
CA MET A 94 40.90 13.51 23.77
C MET A 94 42.30 13.63 24.38
N ALA A 95 42.83 12.51 24.89
CA ALA A 95 44.20 12.38 25.35
C ALA A 95 44.99 11.55 24.35
N VAL A 96 46.14 12.07 23.91
CA VAL A 96 46.99 11.46 22.88
C VAL A 96 48.37 11.24 23.47
N ASP A 97 48.79 9.98 23.54
CA ASP A 97 50.14 9.59 23.93
C ASP A 97 50.89 9.04 22.70
N LEU A 98 51.80 9.84 22.17
CA LEU A 98 52.61 9.47 21.00
C LEU A 98 53.70 8.46 21.34
N ARG A 99 54.03 8.23 22.62
CA ARG A 99 55.06 7.27 23.05
C ARG A 99 54.47 5.87 23.19
N SER A 100 53.29 5.75 23.79
CA SER A 100 52.57 4.48 23.91
C SER A 100 51.70 4.14 22.70
N HIS A 101 51.53 5.09 21.78
CA HIS A 101 50.68 4.98 20.59
C HIS A 101 49.20 4.75 20.92
N VAL A 102 48.70 5.42 21.96
CA VAL A 102 47.31 5.32 22.42
C VAL A 102 46.61 6.66 22.33
N LEU A 103 45.37 6.64 21.86
CA LEU A 103 44.43 7.76 21.89
C LEU A 103 43.21 7.36 22.72
N THR A 104 42.91 8.15 23.76
CA THR A 104 41.70 7.99 24.57
C THR A 104 40.76 9.14 24.26
N PHE A 105 39.53 8.80 23.87
CA PHE A 105 38.50 9.75 23.49
C PHE A 105 37.29 9.61 24.42
N VAL A 106 36.87 10.71 25.03
CA VAL A 106 35.73 10.79 25.94
C VAL A 106 34.68 11.71 25.35
N LEU A 107 33.46 11.18 25.14
CA LEU A 107 32.31 11.93 24.66
C LEU A 107 31.18 11.83 25.69
N ASN A 108 30.77 12.96 26.26
CA ASN A 108 29.68 13.02 27.25
C ASN A 108 29.82 12.00 28.40
N GLY A 109 31.06 11.63 28.77
CA GLY A 109 31.38 10.65 29.81
C GLY A 109 31.66 9.23 29.31
N ASP A 110 31.32 8.90 28.06
CA ASP A 110 31.61 7.60 27.44
C ASP A 110 33.05 7.57 26.93
N VAL A 111 33.82 6.56 27.37
CA VAL A 111 35.24 6.42 27.07
C VAL A 111 35.45 5.40 25.97
N THR A 112 36.25 5.76 24.98
CA THR A 112 36.68 4.89 23.89
C THR A 112 38.19 5.03 23.71
N VAL A 113 38.88 3.90 23.53
CA VAL A 113 40.34 3.87 23.37
C VAL A 113 40.67 3.34 21.99
N TYR A 114 41.49 4.07 21.26
CA TYR A 114 41.93 3.74 19.90
C TYR A 114 43.46 3.62 19.86
N PRO A 115 44.02 2.63 19.14
CA PRO A 115 45.43 2.65 18.79
C PRO A 115 45.72 3.78 17.78
N LEU A 116 46.87 4.44 17.89
CA LEU A 116 47.29 5.44 16.90
C LEU A 116 47.58 4.79 15.54
N ARG A 117 46.98 5.35 14.49
CA ARG A 117 47.16 4.86 13.12
C ARG A 117 48.26 5.66 12.44
N ILE A 118 49.44 5.07 12.39
CA ILE A 118 50.64 5.67 11.80
C ILE A 118 50.68 5.35 10.30
N MET A 119 50.80 6.38 9.46
CA MET A 119 50.99 6.24 8.02
C MET A 119 52.46 5.98 7.71
N ASN A 120 52.75 4.85 7.06
CA ASN A 120 54.09 4.53 6.60
C ASN A 120 54.41 5.33 5.32
N SER A 121 55.08 6.47 5.46
CA SER A 121 55.82 7.08 4.36
C SER A 121 57.29 6.63 4.42
N ASP A 122 57.78 6.05 3.32
CA ASP A 122 59.04 5.28 3.22
C ASP A 122 60.33 6.02 3.64
N ALA A 123 60.28 7.33 3.90
CA ALA A 123 61.44 8.15 4.25
C ALA A 123 61.56 8.53 5.74
N SER A 124 60.54 8.30 6.59
CA SER A 124 60.50 8.82 7.97
C SER A 124 60.09 7.81 9.05
N ALA A 125 59.99 6.52 8.72
CA ALA A 125 59.47 5.47 9.60
C ALA A 125 60.21 5.32 10.96
N ASN A 126 61.46 5.79 11.07
CA ASN A 126 62.27 5.68 12.29
C ASN A 126 62.39 6.98 13.12
N ALA A 127 61.76 8.09 12.70
CA ALA A 127 61.78 9.33 13.50
C ALA A 127 60.71 9.29 14.60
N PRO A 128 61.01 9.72 15.84
CA PRO A 128 60.02 9.78 16.92
C PRO A 128 58.81 10.61 16.50
N LEU A 129 57.62 10.20 16.91
CA LEU A 129 56.40 10.97 16.74
C LEU A 129 56.44 12.15 17.72
N LEU A 130 56.37 13.35 17.19
CA LEU A 130 56.46 14.61 17.94
C LEU A 130 55.65 15.66 17.19
N VAL A 131 54.78 16.38 17.90
CA VAL A 131 54.17 17.62 17.40
C VAL A 131 55.14 18.76 17.67
N ARG A 132 55.61 19.41 16.61
CA ARG A 132 56.67 20.42 16.67
C ARG A 132 56.15 21.78 17.11
N GLY A 133 56.78 22.33 18.13
CA GLY A 133 56.46 23.64 18.67
C GLY A 133 56.94 24.83 17.83
N GLY A 134 56.49 26.03 18.20
CA GLY A 134 56.85 27.30 17.59
C GLY A 134 56.11 27.65 16.29
N GLY A 135 55.01 26.95 16.01
CA GLY A 135 54.14 27.17 14.86
C GLY A 135 53.02 28.19 15.12
N HIS A 136 52.03 28.21 14.24
CA HIS A 136 50.85 29.09 14.27
C HIS A 136 49.58 28.25 14.37
N MET A 137 48.69 28.58 15.32
CA MET A 137 47.48 27.80 15.60
C MET A 137 46.24 28.67 15.40
N VAL A 138 45.23 28.10 14.76
CA VAL A 138 43.92 28.74 14.55
C VAL A 138 42.80 27.79 14.95
N LEU A 139 41.75 28.33 15.56
CA LEU A 139 40.50 27.62 15.80
C LEU A 139 39.41 28.10 14.83
N GLY A 140 38.63 27.16 14.30
CA GLY A 140 37.46 27.43 13.49
C GLY A 140 37.68 27.58 11.98
N GLN A 141 38.91 27.44 11.51
CA GLN A 141 39.33 27.48 10.10
C GLN A 141 40.54 26.56 9.90
N ASP A 142 40.77 26.11 8.66
CA ASP A 142 41.93 25.29 8.32
C ASP A 142 43.10 26.12 7.75
N LEU A 143 44.29 25.94 8.33
CA LEU A 143 45.50 26.65 7.93
C LEU A 143 46.27 25.86 6.86
N ASP A 144 45.91 26.03 5.59
CA ASP A 144 46.64 25.43 4.47
C ASP A 144 48.05 26.04 4.29
N ASN A 145 48.21 27.32 4.64
CA ASN A 145 49.43 28.11 4.44
C ASN A 145 49.72 29.00 5.67
N PRO A 146 50.99 29.41 5.91
CA PRO A 146 51.37 30.22 7.07
C PRO A 146 50.75 31.63 7.10
N GLU A 147 50.23 32.12 5.97
CA GLU A 147 49.54 33.41 5.85
C GLU A 147 48.00 33.29 5.86
N GLY A 148 47.44 32.08 6.01
CA GLY A 148 45.99 31.85 6.05
C GLY A 148 45.36 31.49 4.69
N GLY A 149 45.46 30.22 4.29
CA GLY A 149 44.85 29.66 3.07
C GLY A 149 43.39 29.21 3.24
N PHE A 150 42.55 30.03 3.86
CA PHE A 150 41.21 29.65 4.28
C PHE A 150 40.23 29.39 3.12
N GLN A 151 39.43 28.33 3.24
CA GLN A 151 38.39 27.97 2.26
C GLN A 151 37.00 27.94 2.90
N LEU A 152 35.96 28.13 2.06
CA LEU A 152 34.58 28.14 2.54
C LEU A 152 34.06 26.74 2.91
N GLU A 153 34.67 25.67 2.42
CA GLU A 153 34.28 24.29 2.76
C GLU A 153 34.87 23.79 4.10
N GLN A 154 35.89 24.48 4.64
CA GLN A 154 36.68 24.05 5.82
C GLN A 154 36.39 24.86 7.10
N LEU A 155 35.33 25.65 7.10
CA LEU A 155 34.99 26.53 8.23
C LEU A 155 34.20 25.81 9.32
N LEU A 156 34.40 26.25 10.55
CA LEU A 156 33.59 25.82 11.69
C LEU A 156 32.43 26.78 11.90
N GLN A 157 31.23 26.21 11.93
CA GLN A 157 30.02 26.94 12.31
C GLN A 157 29.45 26.36 13.60
N ALA A 158 30.02 26.80 14.72
CA ALA A 158 29.69 26.28 16.05
C ALA A 158 29.82 27.35 17.15
N GLU A 159 29.26 27.03 18.31
CA GLU A 159 29.60 27.64 19.59
C GLU A 159 30.59 26.71 20.30
N ILE A 160 31.68 27.28 20.83
CA ILE A 160 32.63 26.55 21.67
C ILE A 160 32.75 27.23 23.02
N ALA A 161 32.92 26.43 24.07
CA ALA A 161 33.14 26.87 25.43
C ALA A 161 34.21 25.98 26.10
N ASP A 162 34.89 26.54 27.11
CA ASP A 162 35.92 25.87 27.91
C ASP A 162 36.96 25.07 27.09
N PHE A 163 37.38 25.59 25.93
CA PHE A 163 38.44 24.98 25.12
C PHE A 163 39.76 25.05 25.87
N MET A 164 40.39 23.90 26.09
CA MET A 164 41.64 23.75 26.83
C MET A 164 42.58 22.73 26.18
N ILE A 165 43.87 23.03 26.20
CA ILE A 165 44.95 22.11 25.81
C ILE A 165 45.89 21.93 27.00
N TYR A 166 46.24 20.68 27.29
CA TYR A 166 47.21 20.27 28.30
C TYR A 166 48.41 19.59 27.61
N ASP A 167 49.61 19.75 28.16
CA ASP A 167 50.85 19.11 27.72
C ASP A 167 51.09 17.73 28.36
N VAL A 168 50.07 17.19 29.02
CA VAL A 168 50.05 15.87 29.69
C VAL A 168 48.85 15.05 29.21
N THR A 169 48.93 13.73 29.31
CA THR A 169 47.76 12.86 29.13
C THR A 169 46.94 12.79 30.41
N LEU A 170 45.71 13.31 30.38
CA LEU A 170 44.77 13.15 31.49
C LEU A 170 44.27 11.71 31.59
N SER A 171 44.02 11.25 32.81
CA SER A 171 43.39 9.95 33.08
C SER A 171 41.90 9.94 32.67
N GLU A 172 41.32 8.75 32.52
CA GLU A 172 39.91 8.61 32.16
C GLU A 172 38.96 9.33 33.13
N ASP A 173 39.25 9.27 34.43
CA ASP A 173 38.43 9.92 35.46
C ASP A 173 38.57 11.45 35.43
N GLU A 174 39.76 11.98 35.14
CA GLU A 174 40.00 13.41 34.96
C GLU A 174 39.28 13.95 33.72
N MET A 175 39.36 13.23 32.59
CA MET A 175 38.62 13.60 31.38
C MET A 175 37.10 13.52 31.60
N LYS A 176 36.60 12.48 32.28
CA LYS A 176 35.20 12.39 32.70
C LYS A 176 34.79 13.56 33.59
N SER A 177 35.68 14.01 34.47
CA SER A 177 35.40 15.15 35.35
C SER A 177 35.16 16.44 34.55
N PHE A 178 35.83 16.62 33.41
CA PHE A 178 35.56 17.73 32.49
C PHE A 178 34.26 17.53 31.74
N THR A 179 34.06 16.36 31.12
CA THR A 179 32.85 16.12 30.31
C THR A 179 31.56 16.10 31.13
N LEU A 180 31.65 15.83 32.44
CA LEU A 180 30.54 15.88 33.39
C LEU A 180 30.51 17.18 34.22
N CYS A 181 31.32 18.18 33.84
CA CYS A 181 31.40 19.50 34.48
C CYS A 181 31.66 19.50 36.00
N LYS A 182 32.40 18.51 36.51
CA LYS A 182 32.83 18.47 37.92
C LYS A 182 34.14 19.23 38.16
N LYS A 183 34.87 19.58 37.09
CA LYS A 183 36.09 20.41 37.07
C LYS A 183 37.13 20.02 38.13
N SER A 184 37.53 18.74 38.17
CA SER A 184 38.57 18.25 39.10
C SER A 184 39.85 17.84 38.37
N ILE A 185 40.46 18.77 37.63
CA ILE A 185 41.73 18.54 36.92
C ILE A 185 42.88 19.21 37.68
N PRO A 186 43.93 18.48 38.11
CA PRO A 186 45.03 19.03 38.92
C PRO A 186 46.12 19.76 38.12
N TYR A 187 46.03 19.76 36.78
CA TYR A 187 47.01 20.36 35.87
C TYR A 187 46.51 21.70 35.32
N SER A 188 47.44 22.62 35.05
CA SER A 188 47.14 23.89 34.38
C SER A 188 47.20 23.75 32.85
N PRO A 189 46.21 24.22 32.08
CA PRO A 189 46.24 24.16 30.63
C PRO A 189 47.27 25.13 30.04
N ILE A 190 47.92 24.74 28.94
CA ILE A 190 48.86 25.59 28.18
C ILE A 190 48.14 26.60 27.28
N ILE A 191 46.97 26.23 26.77
CA ILE A 191 46.06 27.08 26.00
C ILE A 191 44.68 26.93 26.60
N TYR A 192 44.00 28.06 26.83
CA TYR A 192 42.63 28.09 27.31
C TYR A 192 41.91 29.34 26.81
N LEU A 193 40.58 29.26 26.68
CA LEU A 193 39.75 30.45 26.41
C LEU A 193 39.78 31.38 27.62
N ASN A 194 40.30 32.60 27.42
CA ASN A 194 40.39 33.63 28.44
C ASN A 194 39.55 34.85 28.05
N GLU A 195 38.84 35.44 29.01
CA GLU A 195 37.99 36.64 28.83
C GLU A 195 38.77 37.84 28.28
N ASN A 196 40.04 37.98 28.65
CA ASN A 196 40.88 39.11 28.24
C ASN A 196 41.61 38.90 26.89
N GLU A 197 41.29 37.83 26.15
CA GLU A 197 41.88 37.51 24.83
C GLU A 197 43.42 37.54 24.79
N THR A 198 44.07 37.27 25.93
CA THR A 198 45.53 37.42 26.06
C THR A 198 46.31 36.37 25.27
N LEU A 199 45.70 35.20 25.03
CA LEU A 199 46.31 34.04 24.34
C LEU A 199 45.59 33.69 23.04
N LEU A 200 44.27 33.90 22.99
CA LEU A 200 43.39 33.57 21.88
C LEU A 200 42.67 34.86 21.47
N GLN A 201 42.95 35.36 20.27
CA GLN A 201 42.40 36.61 19.75
C GLN A 201 41.28 36.32 18.76
N THR A 202 40.11 36.94 18.93
CA THR A 202 39.01 36.77 17.96
C THR A 202 39.26 37.60 16.70
N VAL A 203 39.02 37.01 15.53
CA VAL A 203 39.19 37.68 14.23
C VAL A 203 37.86 37.71 13.47
N GLY A 204 37.51 38.91 12.99
CA GLY A 204 36.38 39.17 12.09
C GLY A 204 35.00 38.84 12.68
N GLU A 205 34.21 38.03 12.01
CA GLU A 205 32.82 37.66 12.40
C GLU A 205 32.78 36.55 13.47
N THR A 206 33.63 36.70 14.48
CA THR A 206 33.71 35.81 15.66
C THR A 206 33.33 36.63 16.88
N ALA A 207 32.43 36.12 17.73
CA ALA A 207 32.00 36.82 18.94
C ALA A 207 32.24 35.99 20.20
N LEU A 208 32.71 36.67 21.26
CA LEU A 208 32.70 36.15 22.62
C LEU A 208 31.32 36.34 23.24
N ALA A 209 30.79 35.28 23.83
CA ALA A 209 29.53 35.27 24.55
C ALA A 209 29.71 34.48 25.84
N PHE A 210 28.94 34.85 26.87
CA PHE A 210 28.94 34.16 28.16
C PHE A 210 27.76 33.18 28.20
N THR A 211 28.02 31.93 28.56
CA THR A 211 27.02 30.87 28.76
C THR A 211 27.09 30.42 30.22
N SER A 212 25.94 30.12 30.84
CA SER A 212 25.93 29.64 32.22
C SER A 212 26.44 28.20 32.31
N GLU A 213 27.04 27.84 33.44
CA GLU A 213 27.48 26.46 33.69
C GLU A 213 26.29 25.49 33.70
N GLU A 214 25.11 25.95 34.12
CA GLU A 214 23.86 25.18 34.03
C GLU A 214 23.44 24.91 32.58
N GLU A 215 23.51 25.90 31.68
CA GLU A 215 23.16 25.69 30.26
C GLU A 215 24.18 24.80 29.55
N LEU A 216 25.45 24.96 29.90
CA LEU A 216 26.53 24.15 29.37
C LEU A 216 26.41 22.70 29.83
N CYS A 217 26.14 22.48 31.11
CA CYS A 217 26.30 21.19 31.79
C CYS A 217 24.97 20.52 32.19
N ALA A 218 23.83 21.15 31.95
CA ALA A 218 22.54 20.48 32.03
C ALA A 218 22.58 19.26 31.10
N GLY A 219 22.25 18.09 31.62
CA GLY A 219 21.98 16.93 30.76
C GLY A 219 20.82 17.30 29.83
N ILE A 220 21.04 17.16 28.51
CA ILE A 220 20.11 17.51 27.40
C ILE A 220 18.89 18.32 27.89
N PRO A 221 19.06 19.62 28.21
CA PRO A 221 17.96 20.40 28.72
C PRO A 221 16.89 20.46 27.64
N GLY A 222 15.64 20.17 28.02
CA GLY A 222 14.51 20.25 27.12
C GLY A 222 14.51 21.57 26.37
N TYR A 223 14.51 21.51 25.05
CA TYR A 223 14.49 22.65 24.15
C TYR A 223 13.07 23.23 24.16
N GLN A 224 12.86 24.33 24.89
CA GLN A 224 11.53 24.93 25.09
C GLN A 224 11.34 26.16 24.19
N LEU A 225 10.25 26.17 23.42
CA LEU A 225 9.85 27.29 22.56
C LEU A 225 8.40 27.70 22.81
N LEU A 226 8.14 29.00 22.65
CA LEU A 226 6.80 29.59 22.62
C LEU A 226 6.55 30.06 21.20
N PHE A 227 5.43 29.68 20.59
CA PHE A 227 5.06 30.25 19.29
C PHE A 227 4.11 31.43 19.52
N PRO A 228 4.42 32.65 19.05
CA PRO A 228 3.59 33.82 19.31
C PRO A 228 2.33 33.88 18.44
N GLU A 229 1.55 32.79 18.44
CA GLU A 229 0.25 32.68 17.78
C GLU A 229 -0.81 32.22 18.77
N ARG A 230 -1.91 32.96 18.86
CA ARG A 230 -2.95 32.66 19.84
C ARG A 230 -3.88 31.56 19.32
N MET A 231 -3.88 30.42 19.99
CA MET A 231 -4.73 29.26 19.69
C MET A 231 -5.41 28.73 20.96
N ASN A 232 -6.36 27.83 20.81
CA ASN A 232 -7.01 27.17 21.95
C ASN A 232 -6.09 26.08 22.54
N TYR A 233 -6.46 25.50 23.68
CA TYR A 233 -5.60 24.48 24.32
C TYR A 233 -5.45 23.20 23.49
N VAL A 234 -6.52 22.76 22.84
CA VAL A 234 -6.53 21.52 22.03
C VAL A 234 -5.59 21.68 20.83
N ASP A 235 -5.68 22.83 20.16
CA ASP A 235 -4.80 23.20 19.05
C ASP A 235 -3.33 23.33 19.52
N ASN A 236 -3.08 23.83 20.74
CA ASN A 236 -1.73 23.89 21.32
C ASN A 236 -1.12 22.50 21.51
N VAL A 237 -1.89 21.55 22.07
CA VAL A 237 -1.43 20.16 22.22
C VAL A 237 -1.15 19.55 20.83
N ALA A 238 -2.06 19.74 19.87
CA ALA A 238 -1.88 19.27 18.51
C ALA A 238 -0.64 19.91 17.82
N TRP A 239 -0.40 21.19 18.03
CA TRP A 239 0.73 21.94 17.49
C TRP A 239 2.07 21.43 18.00
N CYS A 240 2.19 21.20 19.31
CA CYS A 240 3.41 20.63 19.88
C CYS A 240 3.62 19.19 19.43
N SER A 241 2.55 18.38 19.39
CA SER A 241 2.59 17.00 18.92
C SER A 241 3.05 16.91 17.45
N MET A 242 2.53 17.78 16.59
CA MET A 242 2.95 17.89 15.18
C MET A 242 4.46 18.08 15.05
N LEU A 243 5.07 18.91 15.89
CA LEU A 243 6.52 19.17 15.90
C LEU A 243 7.33 18.11 16.69
N LYS A 244 6.73 16.97 17.05
CA LYS A 244 7.34 15.91 17.89
C LYS A 244 7.78 16.41 19.28
N GLY A 245 7.06 17.38 19.81
CA GLY A 245 7.23 17.93 21.16
C GLY A 245 6.03 17.67 22.05
N THR A 246 6.18 18.01 23.33
CA THR A 246 5.12 17.99 24.32
C THR A 246 4.80 19.39 24.81
N VAL A 247 3.66 19.61 25.46
CA VAL A 247 3.39 20.93 26.07
C VAL A 247 4.31 21.12 27.26
N VAL A 248 4.87 22.33 27.43
CA VAL A 248 5.79 22.62 28.55
C VAL A 248 5.10 22.39 29.89
N LEU A 249 5.72 21.60 30.78
CA LEU A 249 5.29 21.41 32.16
C LEU A 249 6.49 21.61 33.10
N PRO A 250 6.51 22.69 33.90
CA PRO A 250 7.58 22.90 34.88
C PRO A 250 7.53 21.86 36.00
N ALA A 251 8.67 21.26 36.33
CA ALA A 251 8.78 20.23 37.37
C ALA A 251 8.95 20.80 38.79
N ASP A 252 9.53 21.99 38.90
CA ASP A 252 9.85 22.67 40.16
C ASP A 252 9.76 24.20 40.04
N GLU A 253 10.01 24.90 41.15
CA GLU A 253 9.91 26.37 41.22
C GLU A 253 10.98 27.09 40.39
N GLU A 254 12.17 26.50 40.28
CA GLU A 254 13.28 27.06 39.51
C GLU A 254 12.99 27.00 38.01
N SER A 255 12.60 25.82 37.52
CA SER A 255 12.12 25.58 36.15
C SER A 255 10.99 26.53 35.76
N ASN A 256 10.01 26.73 36.65
CA ASN A 256 8.90 27.66 36.40
C ASN A 256 9.35 29.12 36.27
N THR A 257 10.37 29.53 37.03
CA THR A 257 10.94 30.87 36.95
C THR A 257 11.68 31.07 35.62
N VAL A 258 12.51 30.10 35.24
CA VAL A 258 13.27 30.09 33.97
C VAL A 258 12.33 30.15 32.76
N VAL A 259 11.31 29.28 32.72
CA VAL A 259 10.33 29.23 31.61
C VAL A 259 9.57 30.57 31.51
N TYR A 260 9.12 31.10 32.65
CA TYR A 260 8.37 32.35 32.69
C TYR A 260 9.18 33.53 32.17
N ASP A 261 10.40 33.71 32.69
CA ASP A 261 11.26 34.83 32.31
C ASP A 261 11.66 34.77 30.84
N LYS A 262 11.89 33.55 30.30
CA LYS A 262 12.14 33.32 28.86
C LYS A 262 10.97 33.78 28.00
N PHE A 263 9.74 33.42 28.38
CA PHE A 263 8.53 33.69 27.58
C PHE A 263 7.91 35.06 27.85
N PHE A 264 8.28 35.74 28.92
CA PHE A 264 7.74 37.05 29.32
C PHE A 264 7.92 38.15 28.25
N ARG A 265 8.93 38.02 27.39
CA ARG A 265 9.16 38.97 26.29
C ARG A 265 7.99 39.04 25.29
N PHE A 266 7.22 37.97 25.14
CA PHE A 266 6.06 37.89 24.22
C PHE A 266 4.73 38.37 24.81
N ARG A 267 4.77 39.02 25.99
CA ARG A 267 3.56 39.46 26.71
C ARG A 267 2.61 40.34 25.91
N GLU A 268 3.11 41.13 24.96
CA GLU A 268 2.25 42.04 24.19
C GLU A 268 1.36 41.29 23.20
N VAL A 269 1.82 40.15 22.68
CA VAL A 269 1.11 39.33 21.71
C VAL A 269 0.24 38.27 22.40
N CYS A 270 0.79 37.63 23.45
CA CYS A 270 0.22 36.42 24.02
C CYS A 270 -0.84 36.64 25.10
N VAL A 271 -0.93 37.83 25.68
CA VAL A 271 -1.87 38.09 26.79
C VAL A 271 -3.33 37.90 26.36
N SER A 272 -4.00 36.98 27.05
CA SER A 272 -5.41 36.69 26.90
C SER A 272 -6.29 37.69 27.65
N ARG A 273 -7.61 37.64 27.38
CA ARG A 273 -8.63 38.42 28.11
C ARG A 273 -8.58 38.19 29.63
N TRP A 274 -8.13 37.02 30.06
CA TRP A 274 -8.01 36.63 31.46
C TRP A 274 -6.71 37.10 32.14
N ARG A 275 -5.92 37.97 31.48
CA ARG A 275 -4.61 38.44 32.01
C ARG A 275 -3.63 37.29 32.25
N THR A 276 -3.67 36.31 31.37
CA THR A 276 -2.84 35.10 31.37
C THR A 276 -2.05 35.05 30.07
N LEU A 277 -0.85 34.44 30.11
CA LEU A 277 0.20 34.55 29.10
C LEU A 277 0.20 33.38 28.11
N TYR A 278 0.41 32.16 28.60
CA TYR A 278 0.55 30.96 27.77
C TYR A 278 -0.02 29.73 28.47
N TYR A 279 -0.32 28.71 27.67
CA TYR A 279 -0.75 27.39 28.13
C TYR A 279 0.43 26.52 28.57
N PHE A 280 0.23 25.67 29.57
CA PHE A 280 1.20 24.67 30.00
C PHE A 280 0.54 23.29 30.21
N GLY A 281 1.35 22.23 30.34
CA GLY A 281 0.94 20.83 30.24
C GLY A 281 0.22 20.24 31.47
N ALA A 282 -0.56 21.03 32.21
CA ALA A 282 -1.36 20.51 33.32
C ALA A 282 -2.87 20.61 33.02
N VAL A 283 -3.58 19.50 33.18
CA VAL A 283 -5.04 19.38 32.96
C VAL A 283 -5.72 18.88 34.23
N ARG A 284 -6.84 19.49 34.59
CA ARG A 284 -7.65 19.13 35.77
C ARG A 284 -8.71 18.11 35.39
N ASN A 285 -8.75 17.01 36.12
CA ASN A 285 -9.87 16.09 36.05
C ASN A 285 -11.03 16.64 36.90
N ILE A 286 -12.11 17.05 36.22
CA ILE A 286 -13.29 17.68 36.84
C ILE A 286 -13.93 16.78 37.91
N THR A 287 -13.86 15.45 37.75
CA THR A 287 -14.51 14.51 38.68
C THR A 287 -13.72 14.32 39.98
N THR A 288 -12.39 14.31 39.91
CA THR A 288 -11.51 14.06 41.06
C THR A 288 -10.93 15.34 41.68
N ASP A 289 -11.14 16.48 41.03
CA ASP A 289 -10.65 17.80 41.44
C ASP A 289 -9.12 17.84 41.62
N ARG A 290 -8.39 17.11 40.77
CA ARG A 290 -6.93 16.99 40.78
C ARG A 290 -6.33 17.31 39.43
N TRP A 291 -5.09 17.81 39.46
CA TRP A 291 -4.30 18.13 38.28
C TRP A 291 -3.42 16.95 37.86
N PHE A 292 -3.39 16.72 36.56
CA PHE A 292 -2.65 15.66 35.90
C PHE A 292 -1.79 16.28 34.80
N SER A 293 -0.68 15.62 34.51
CA SER A 293 0.14 15.93 33.36
C SER A 293 -0.57 15.49 32.08
N GLU A 294 -0.61 16.37 31.07
CA GLU A 294 -1.26 16.07 29.79
C GLU A 294 -0.50 14.99 29.00
N THR A 295 0.81 14.85 29.21
CA THR A 295 1.66 13.95 28.42
C THR A 295 1.54 12.48 28.80
N ASP A 296 1.45 12.21 30.10
CA ASP A 296 1.55 10.86 30.68
C ASP A 296 0.35 10.53 31.60
N GLY A 297 -0.55 11.48 31.83
CA GLY A 297 -1.74 11.29 32.66
C GLY A 297 -1.43 11.07 34.15
N SER A 298 -0.18 11.25 34.57
CA SER A 298 0.24 11.11 35.97
C SER A 298 -0.15 12.35 36.79
N PRO A 299 -0.37 12.23 38.11
CA PRO A 299 -0.61 13.39 38.95
C PRO A 299 0.65 14.28 38.99
N ILE A 300 0.47 15.59 38.85
CA ILE A 300 1.60 16.53 38.87
C ILE A 300 2.31 16.52 40.23
N VAL A 301 3.64 16.62 40.20
CA VAL A 301 4.49 16.55 41.41
C VAL A 301 4.54 17.89 42.16
N TRP A 302 4.48 19.00 41.42
CA TRP A 302 4.58 20.36 41.94
C TRP A 302 3.50 21.26 41.33
N GLU A 303 2.92 22.14 42.15
CA GLU A 303 1.90 23.08 41.70
C GLU A 303 2.01 24.45 42.38
N LYS A 304 1.74 25.52 41.61
CA LYS A 304 1.72 26.91 42.10
C LYS A 304 0.46 27.66 41.65
N PHE A 305 -0.68 26.98 41.72
CA PHE A 305 -1.99 27.58 41.43
C PHE A 305 -2.38 28.65 42.45
N ASP A 306 -3.00 29.73 41.97
CA ASP A 306 -3.60 30.72 42.86
C ASP A 306 -4.72 30.09 43.72
N LYS A 307 -4.60 30.24 45.05
CA LYS A 307 -5.49 29.56 46.01
C LYS A 307 -6.94 30.01 45.91
N GLN A 308 -7.19 31.30 45.65
CA GLN A 308 -8.54 31.84 45.59
C GLN A 308 -9.19 31.50 44.25
N TRP A 309 -8.46 31.71 43.16
CA TRP A 309 -8.98 31.48 41.81
C TRP A 309 -9.23 30.00 41.51
N ASN A 310 -8.29 29.11 41.89
CA ASN A 310 -8.40 27.68 41.64
C ASN A 310 -9.59 27.01 42.38
N GLN A 311 -10.01 27.61 43.51
CA GLN A 311 -11.17 27.17 44.29
C GLN A 311 -12.50 27.67 43.74
N ILE A 312 -12.54 28.90 43.20
CA ILE A 312 -13.76 29.52 42.66
C ILE A 312 -14.17 28.84 41.35
N VAL A 313 -13.21 28.37 40.57
CA VAL A 313 -13.43 27.97 39.18
C VAL A 313 -13.14 26.47 38.98
N LYS A 314 -14.05 25.63 39.49
CA LYS A 314 -13.91 24.16 39.47
C LYS A 314 -14.14 23.51 38.11
N ASP A 315 -14.91 24.17 37.25
CA ASP A 315 -15.31 23.61 35.95
C ASP A 315 -14.29 23.85 34.83
N TYR A 316 -13.17 24.52 35.10
CA TYR A 316 -12.16 24.84 34.08
C TYR A 316 -11.04 23.79 34.09
N PRO A 317 -10.89 23.01 33.00
CA PRO A 317 -9.94 21.90 32.99
C PRO A 317 -8.52 22.31 32.57
N CYS A 318 -8.32 23.45 31.92
CA CYS A 318 -7.01 23.84 31.39
C CYS A 318 -6.26 24.81 32.30
N SER A 319 -4.93 24.83 32.18
CA SER A 319 -4.04 25.64 33.02
C SER A 319 -3.25 26.67 32.20
N SER A 320 -3.00 27.83 32.79
CA SER A 320 -2.21 28.90 32.17
C SER A 320 -1.42 29.69 33.19
N VAL A 321 -0.38 30.40 32.74
CA VAL A 321 0.45 31.22 33.62
C VAL A 321 -0.04 32.67 33.65
N GLY A 322 -0.02 33.31 34.82
CA GLY A 322 -0.43 34.69 35.03
C GLY A 322 0.45 35.72 34.33
N ASN A 323 -0.10 36.89 34.00
CA ASN A 323 0.67 37.99 33.41
C ASN A 323 1.58 38.70 34.43
N GLN A 324 2.10 39.88 34.07
CA GLN A 324 3.00 40.69 34.89
C GLN A 324 2.50 41.01 36.31
N ASN A 325 1.17 41.07 36.53
CA ASN A 325 0.61 41.35 37.85
C ASN A 325 0.61 40.13 38.77
N PHE A 326 0.74 38.93 38.20
CA PHE A 326 0.66 37.64 38.87
C PHE A 326 1.83 36.78 38.41
N LYS A 327 3.04 37.21 38.74
CA LYS A 327 4.28 36.55 38.32
C LYS A 327 4.38 35.14 38.91
N TYR A 328 4.80 34.19 38.07
CA TYR A 328 5.09 32.81 38.47
C TYR A 328 3.88 32.02 39.02
N THR A 329 2.66 32.55 38.98
CA THR A 329 1.46 31.89 39.49
C THR A 329 0.64 31.28 38.36
N TRP A 330 0.01 30.14 38.66
CA TRP A 330 -0.80 29.39 37.71
C TRP A 330 -2.29 29.64 37.93
N PHE A 331 -3.06 29.60 36.84
CA PHE A 331 -4.50 29.87 36.83
C PHE A 331 -5.25 28.79 36.04
N ALA A 332 -6.39 28.36 36.57
CA ALA A 332 -7.37 27.56 35.84
C ALA A 332 -8.13 28.45 34.83
N VAL A 333 -8.21 28.00 33.58
CA VAL A 333 -8.82 28.73 32.46
C VAL A 333 -9.65 27.82 31.56
N PRO A 334 -10.66 28.35 30.85
CA PRO A 334 -11.36 27.59 29.82
C PRO A 334 -10.39 27.21 28.70
N CYS A 335 -10.46 25.96 28.24
CA CYS A 335 -9.64 25.44 27.15
C CYS A 335 -9.89 26.15 25.80
N ALA A 336 -11.03 26.83 25.64
CA ALA A 336 -11.36 27.64 24.47
C ALA A 336 -10.71 29.04 24.47
N SER A 337 -9.98 29.42 25.52
CA SER A 337 -9.30 30.72 25.58
C SER A 337 -8.16 30.75 24.57
N LEU A 338 -7.95 31.88 23.90
CA LEU A 338 -6.86 31.99 22.92
C LEU A 338 -5.58 32.49 23.62
N MET A 339 -4.51 31.70 23.55
CA MET A 339 -3.19 31.97 24.15
C MET A 339 -2.07 31.40 23.28
N CYS A 340 -0.84 31.80 23.54
CA CYS A 340 0.31 31.25 22.81
C CYS A 340 0.63 29.82 23.26
N PRO A 341 0.90 28.89 22.33
CA PRO A 341 1.36 27.54 22.63
C PRO A 341 2.79 27.55 23.14
N THR A 342 3.10 26.61 24.03
CA THR A 342 4.46 26.38 24.50
C THR A 342 4.80 24.92 24.39
N CYS A 343 5.88 24.64 23.68
CA CYS A 343 6.33 23.29 23.38
C CYS A 343 7.69 23.04 24.01
N ASN A 344 7.83 21.85 24.59
CA ASN A 344 9.05 21.29 25.10
C ASN A 344 9.49 20.17 24.16
N PHE A 345 10.73 20.21 23.70
CA PHE A 345 11.32 19.20 22.85
C PHE A 345 12.50 18.56 23.57
N THR A 346 12.69 17.25 23.44
CA THR A 346 13.90 16.58 23.99
C THR A 346 15.16 16.98 23.21
N GLN A 347 15.01 17.22 21.91
CA GLN A 347 16.02 17.68 20.97
C GLN A 347 15.34 18.61 19.95
N SER A 348 16.07 19.55 19.34
CA SER A 348 15.52 20.34 18.23
C SER A 348 15.03 19.42 17.09
N PRO A 349 13.74 19.44 16.74
CA PRO A 349 13.18 18.52 15.75
C PRO A 349 13.71 18.85 14.36
N GLN A 350 14.08 17.80 13.62
CA GLN A 350 14.45 17.91 12.22
C GLN A 350 13.20 17.99 11.36
N LEU A 351 13.09 19.06 10.58
CA LEU A 351 12.06 19.31 9.58
C LEU A 351 12.64 19.03 8.19
N ARG A 352 11.89 18.35 7.34
CA ARG A 352 12.26 18.06 5.94
C ARG A 352 11.53 19.00 5.01
N LEU A 353 12.26 19.59 4.07
CA LEU A 353 11.73 20.43 3.00
C LEU A 353 11.67 19.62 1.70
N ARG A 354 10.47 19.43 1.16
CA ARG A 354 10.19 18.66 -0.06
C ARG A 354 9.72 19.56 -1.21
N GLY A 355 9.85 19.05 -2.44
CA GLY A 355 9.40 19.75 -3.67
C GLY A 355 10.51 20.48 -4.43
N LEU A 356 11.75 20.48 -3.90
CA LEU A 356 12.91 21.07 -4.55
C LEU A 356 13.53 20.12 -5.57
N CYS A 357 13.95 20.66 -6.72
CA CYS A 357 14.66 19.87 -7.73
C CYS A 357 16.00 19.34 -7.19
N LYS A 358 16.51 18.25 -7.75
CA LYS A 358 17.73 17.59 -7.25
C LYS A 358 18.97 18.50 -7.23
N GLU A 359 19.02 19.51 -8.08
CA GLU A 359 20.15 20.45 -8.20
C GLU A 359 19.98 21.72 -7.35
N SER A 360 18.90 21.83 -6.57
CA SER A 360 18.62 23.01 -5.74
C SER A 360 19.75 23.27 -4.75
N LEU A 361 20.08 24.55 -4.57
CA LEU A 361 21.04 25.03 -3.58
C LEU A 361 20.39 25.30 -2.21
N VAL A 362 19.09 25.06 -2.05
CA VAL A 362 18.42 25.23 -0.74
C VAL A 362 18.55 23.96 0.08
N ASP A 363 18.83 24.11 1.37
CA ASP A 363 18.96 22.98 2.30
C ASP A 363 17.64 22.20 2.37
N ARG A 364 17.73 20.88 2.50
CA ARG A 364 16.56 19.98 2.58
C ARG A 364 16.13 19.65 4.00
N SER A 365 16.97 19.96 4.98
CA SER A 365 16.70 19.73 6.40
C SER A 365 16.87 21.02 7.18
N PHE A 366 15.88 21.31 8.02
CA PHE A 366 15.83 22.48 8.89
C PHE A 366 15.60 22.06 10.33
N PHE A 367 16.04 22.89 11.27
CA PHE A 367 15.90 22.69 12.71
C PHE A 367 15.32 23.95 13.33
N LEU A 368 14.53 23.78 14.38
CA LEU A 368 14.02 24.92 15.14
C LEU A 368 15.17 25.55 15.93
N GLN A 369 15.39 26.85 15.74
CA GLN A 369 16.31 27.68 16.50
C GLN A 369 15.53 28.67 17.39
N ASP A 370 16.23 29.65 17.99
CA ASP A 370 15.63 30.72 18.77
C ASP A 370 14.80 31.66 17.87
N TYR A 371 14.73 32.95 18.14
CA TYR A 371 13.81 33.82 17.40
C TYR A 371 14.53 34.90 16.61
N MET A 372 13.94 35.24 15.46
CA MET A 372 14.30 36.38 14.66
C MET A 372 13.02 37.17 14.36
N ASN A 373 13.03 38.48 14.64
CA ASN A 373 11.85 39.36 14.47
C ASN A 373 10.60 38.81 15.18
N ASP A 374 10.77 38.40 16.44
CA ASP A 374 9.72 37.82 17.29
C ASP A 374 9.04 36.55 16.75
N ARG A 375 9.59 35.86 15.75
CA ARG A 375 9.14 34.52 15.33
C ARG A 375 10.27 33.50 15.36
N VAL A 376 9.92 32.23 15.46
CA VAL A 376 10.88 31.13 15.50
C VAL A 376 11.68 31.09 14.19
N LEU A 377 13.00 30.99 14.32
CA LEU A 377 13.95 30.86 13.23
C LEU A 377 14.13 29.38 12.88
N PHE A 378 14.13 29.06 11.59
CA PHE A 378 14.44 27.72 11.10
C PHE A 378 15.84 27.71 10.50
N GLY A 379 16.77 27.02 11.15
CA GLY A 379 18.14 26.88 10.69
C GLY A 379 18.30 25.66 9.79
N GLY A 380 18.76 25.86 8.56
CA GLY A 380 19.10 24.77 7.65
C GLY A 380 20.32 23.99 8.13
N ASN A 381 20.49 22.78 7.63
CA ASN A 381 21.61 21.93 7.98
C ASN A 381 22.97 22.48 7.53
N GLU A 382 23.03 23.22 6.42
CA GLU A 382 24.29 23.69 5.83
C GLU A 382 24.41 25.22 5.90
N TYR A 383 23.58 25.95 5.14
CA TYR A 383 23.71 27.41 5.02
C TYR A 383 22.40 28.14 4.75
N SER A 384 21.29 27.44 4.59
CA SER A 384 19.98 28.07 4.39
C SER A 384 19.32 28.40 5.72
N ARG A 385 18.45 29.40 5.74
CA ARG A 385 17.61 29.70 6.91
C ARG A 385 16.23 30.19 6.47
N ILE A 386 15.20 29.84 7.23
CA ILE A 386 13.84 30.36 7.04
C ILE A 386 13.52 31.28 8.21
N PHE A 387 13.21 32.54 7.90
CA PHE A 387 12.93 33.54 8.93
C PHE A 387 11.78 34.45 8.51
N TRP A 388 11.21 35.14 9.50
CA TRP A 388 10.17 36.12 9.30
C TRP A 388 10.76 37.50 9.00
N ASN A 389 10.48 38.07 7.83
CA ASN A 389 11.03 39.37 7.42
C ASN A 389 10.15 40.59 7.77
N ASN A 390 9.19 40.42 8.69
CA ASN A 390 8.10 41.35 9.06
C ASN A 390 6.91 41.41 8.09
N GLU A 391 7.03 40.90 6.87
CA GLU A 391 5.92 40.83 5.90
C GLU A 391 5.53 39.37 5.59
N THR A 392 6.52 38.53 5.29
CA THR A 392 6.37 37.15 4.82
C THR A 392 7.50 36.25 5.35
N TRP A 393 7.35 34.93 5.22
CA TRP A 393 8.46 34.01 5.43
C TRP A 393 9.40 34.02 4.23
N GLU A 394 10.71 34.11 4.50
CA GLU A 394 11.76 34.14 3.49
C GLU A 394 12.82 33.09 3.79
N ILE A 395 13.19 32.32 2.77
CA ILE A 395 14.38 31.46 2.77
C ILE A 395 15.52 32.30 2.21
N GLU A 396 16.64 32.36 2.92
CA GLU A 396 17.85 33.06 2.47
C GLU A 396 19.06 32.15 2.67
N SER A 397 19.94 32.11 1.67
CA SER A 397 21.23 31.44 1.79
C SER A 397 22.28 32.36 2.40
N ARG A 398 23.01 31.86 3.39
CA ARG A 398 24.18 32.53 3.95
C ARG A 398 25.43 32.39 3.08
N ARG A 399 25.45 31.42 2.15
CA ARG A 399 26.57 31.15 1.22
C ARG A 399 26.39 31.86 -0.12
N TYR A 400 25.22 31.71 -0.75
CA TYR A 400 24.96 32.21 -2.09
C TYR A 400 24.22 33.55 -2.08
N LYS A 401 24.95 34.63 -2.32
CA LYS A 401 24.38 35.99 -2.42
C LYS A 401 23.42 36.06 -3.61
N GLY A 402 22.13 36.23 -3.33
CA GLY A 402 21.07 36.30 -4.34
C GLY A 402 20.15 35.09 -4.40
N LEU A 403 20.42 34.02 -3.64
CA LEU A 403 19.47 32.93 -3.42
C LEU A 403 18.49 33.35 -2.33
N SER A 404 17.25 33.63 -2.72
CA SER A 404 16.16 33.82 -1.77
C SER A 404 14.84 33.24 -2.27
N ALA A 405 14.00 32.78 -1.36
CA ALA A 405 12.64 32.35 -1.67
C ALA A 405 11.63 33.03 -0.75
N LYS A 406 10.52 33.50 -1.30
CA LYS A 406 9.45 34.13 -0.53
C LYS A 406 8.19 33.27 -0.54
N MET A 407 7.58 33.08 0.62
CA MET A 407 6.33 32.36 0.76
C MET A 407 5.14 33.25 0.38
N GLU A 408 4.22 32.71 -0.42
CA GLU A 408 2.92 33.32 -0.66
C GLU A 408 2.03 33.06 0.57
N ILE A 409 1.79 34.10 1.37
CA ILE A 409 0.91 34.02 2.55
C ILE A 409 -0.48 34.56 2.24
N MET A 410 -1.50 33.90 2.79
CA MET A 410 -2.87 34.44 2.82
C MET A 410 -3.12 35.21 4.12
N SER A 411 -2.41 34.84 5.19
CA SER A 411 -2.52 35.45 6.52
C SER A 411 -1.14 35.64 7.14
N VAL A 412 -0.94 36.78 7.83
CA VAL A 412 0.28 37.10 8.59
C VAL A 412 0.55 36.10 9.72
N LYS A 413 -0.44 35.26 10.05
CA LYS A 413 -0.37 34.26 11.14
C LYS A 413 0.16 32.89 10.71
N GLU A 414 0.27 32.64 9.42
CA GLU A 414 0.69 31.35 8.88
C GLU A 414 2.18 31.12 9.17
N TYR A 415 2.51 29.93 9.66
CA TYR A 415 3.90 29.42 9.72
C TYR A 415 4.22 28.65 8.45
N PRO A 416 5.50 28.47 8.09
CA PRO A 416 5.90 27.81 6.85
C PRO A 416 5.75 26.28 6.90
N LEU A 417 5.03 25.74 7.90
CA LEU A 417 4.81 24.32 8.11
C LEU A 417 3.68 23.81 7.21
N GLY A 418 3.80 22.58 6.73
CA GLY A 418 2.88 22.01 5.75
C GLY A 418 3.19 22.47 4.33
N ARG A 419 2.18 22.50 3.47
CA ARG A 419 2.30 22.82 2.04
C ARG A 419 2.01 24.28 1.78
N HIS A 420 2.98 24.98 1.19
CA HIS A 420 2.86 26.39 0.82
C HIS A 420 3.46 26.66 -0.56
N ARG A 421 3.02 27.73 -1.20
CA ARG A 421 3.61 28.21 -2.46
C ARG A 421 4.75 29.17 -2.19
N TRP A 422 5.85 28.96 -2.89
CA TRP A 422 7.08 29.73 -2.77
C TRP A 422 7.52 30.24 -4.13
N THR A 423 8.00 31.48 -4.14
CA THR A 423 8.69 32.09 -5.29
C THR A 423 10.18 32.11 -4.99
N ILE A 424 10.96 31.27 -5.67
CA ILE A 424 12.41 31.12 -5.53
C ILE A 424 13.14 31.92 -6.61
N LEU A 425 14.17 32.65 -6.20
CA LEU A 425 15.06 33.45 -7.04
C LEU A 425 16.51 33.05 -6.78
N GLY A 426 17.31 32.96 -7.86
CA GLY A 426 18.74 32.67 -7.76
C GLY A 426 19.10 31.18 -7.55
N ASP A 427 18.14 30.27 -7.68
CA ASP A 427 18.38 28.82 -7.60
C ASP A 427 18.70 28.21 -8.98
N LYS A 428 19.25 26.99 -8.99
CA LYS A 428 19.56 26.23 -10.21
C LYS A 428 18.34 25.58 -10.86
N CYS A 429 17.21 25.48 -10.14
CA CYS A 429 15.98 24.91 -10.66
C CYS A 429 15.35 25.80 -11.74
N ALA A 430 14.81 25.19 -12.81
CA ALA A 430 14.20 25.93 -13.92
C ALA A 430 12.86 26.62 -13.57
N LYS A 431 12.14 26.12 -12.55
CA LYS A 431 10.86 26.67 -12.09
C LYS A 431 11.11 27.62 -10.93
N THR A 432 10.58 28.84 -11.03
CA THR A 432 10.65 29.85 -9.95
C THR A 432 9.50 29.72 -8.96
N ASN A 433 8.31 29.35 -9.42
CA ASN A 433 7.13 29.18 -8.56
C ASN A 433 6.94 27.69 -8.29
N LEU A 434 7.10 27.31 -7.03
CA LEU A 434 7.09 25.93 -6.58
C LEU A 434 6.17 25.79 -5.36
N GLU A 435 5.56 24.63 -5.23
CA GLU A 435 4.91 24.24 -3.98
C GLU A 435 5.92 23.45 -3.16
N LEU A 436 6.19 23.88 -1.94
CA LEU A 436 7.14 23.23 -1.03
C LEU A 436 6.39 22.74 0.21
N GLN A 437 6.80 21.58 0.71
CA GLN A 437 6.26 21.01 1.94
C GLN A 437 7.35 20.98 3.01
N LEU A 438 7.14 21.68 4.12
CA LEU A 438 8.01 21.62 5.29
C LEU A 438 7.34 20.78 6.38
N THR A 439 7.95 19.66 6.76
CA THR A 439 7.29 18.67 7.63
C THR A 439 8.22 18.05 8.67
N SER A 440 7.70 17.81 9.86
CA SER A 440 8.32 17.03 10.95
C SER A 440 7.91 15.55 10.92
N CYS A 441 6.96 15.16 10.06
CA CYS A 441 6.40 13.81 10.02
C CYS A 441 7.47 12.77 9.63
N GLY A 442 7.37 11.57 10.19
CA GLY A 442 8.23 10.42 9.90
C GLY A 442 7.98 9.78 8.53
N ASP A 443 8.73 8.74 8.17
CA ASP A 443 8.64 8.09 6.86
C ASP A 443 7.33 7.29 6.64
N GLY A 444 6.71 6.81 7.73
CA GLY A 444 5.41 6.13 7.72
C GLY A 444 4.21 7.06 7.95
N GLU A 445 4.45 8.37 8.04
CA GLU A 445 3.44 9.39 8.27
C GLU A 445 3.24 10.22 6.99
N TYR A 446 2.03 10.76 6.82
CA TYR A 446 1.64 11.70 5.78
C TYR A 446 1.39 13.08 6.40
N THR A 447 1.89 14.12 5.74
CA THR A 447 1.69 15.50 6.17
C THR A 447 0.45 16.10 5.52
N CYS A 448 -0.53 16.51 6.32
CA CYS A 448 -1.64 17.34 5.89
C CYS A 448 -1.15 18.69 5.32
N ASN A 449 -1.93 19.38 4.49
CA ASN A 449 -1.52 20.69 3.97
C ASN A 449 -1.26 21.73 5.08
N SER A 450 -1.97 21.60 6.20
CA SER A 450 -1.81 22.37 7.45
C SER A 450 -0.53 22.04 8.24
N GLY A 451 0.17 20.96 7.91
CA GLY A 451 1.40 20.50 8.58
C GLY A 451 1.22 19.35 9.57
N ALA A 452 -0.03 19.00 9.93
CA ALA A 452 -0.30 17.90 10.85
C ALA A 452 0.12 16.54 10.29
N CYS A 453 0.51 15.61 11.17
CA CYS A 453 0.95 14.26 10.80
C CYS A 453 -0.15 13.23 11.06
N ILE A 454 -0.45 12.42 10.05
CA ILE A 454 -1.32 11.22 10.17
C ILE A 454 -0.56 9.99 9.67
N MET A 455 -1.01 8.79 10.01
CA MET A 455 -0.41 7.57 9.45
C MET A 455 -0.78 7.42 7.97
N LYS A 456 0.14 6.95 7.13
CA LYS A 456 -0.10 6.79 5.68
C LYS A 456 -1.29 5.89 5.35
N ASP A 457 -1.55 4.87 6.17
CA ASP A 457 -2.70 3.96 5.99
C ASP A 457 -4.06 4.66 6.11
N ARG A 458 -4.12 5.82 6.77
CA ARG A 458 -5.32 6.66 6.90
C ARG A 458 -5.53 7.58 5.71
N ARG A 459 -4.57 7.68 4.79
CA ARG A 459 -4.74 8.46 3.58
C ARG A 459 -5.74 7.78 2.66
N CYS A 460 -6.72 8.53 2.17
CA CYS A 460 -7.72 8.05 1.22
C CYS A 460 -8.56 6.89 1.75
N ASP A 461 -8.90 6.92 3.04
CA ASP A 461 -9.67 5.88 3.73
C ASP A 461 -11.17 6.21 3.87
N LEU A 462 -11.61 7.31 3.27
CA LEU A 462 -12.96 7.87 3.34
C LEU A 462 -13.31 8.45 4.73
N VAL A 463 -12.33 8.62 5.60
CA VAL A 463 -12.43 9.31 6.88
C VAL A 463 -11.56 10.56 6.83
N THR A 464 -12.09 11.66 7.37
CA THR A 464 -11.36 12.93 7.42
C THR A 464 -10.58 13.00 8.73
N ASP A 465 -9.31 12.64 8.71
CA ASP A 465 -8.36 12.80 9.81
C ASP A 465 -7.68 14.18 9.78
N CYS A 466 -7.40 14.71 8.58
CA CYS A 466 -6.85 16.06 8.45
C CYS A 466 -7.93 17.14 8.63
N LEU A 467 -7.65 18.19 9.43
CA LEU A 467 -8.57 19.33 9.64
C LEU A 467 -8.91 20.10 8.35
N ASP A 468 -8.02 20.03 7.37
CA ASP A 468 -8.15 20.67 6.05
C ASP A 468 -8.63 19.71 4.94
N LEU A 469 -9.00 18.46 5.30
CA LEU A 469 -9.47 17.41 4.38
C LEU A 469 -8.42 16.95 3.35
N SER A 470 -7.14 17.32 3.52
CA SER A 470 -6.08 17.07 2.53
C SER A 470 -5.66 15.61 2.39
N ASP A 471 -6.00 14.78 3.36
CA ASP A 471 -5.89 13.32 3.35
C ASP A 471 -6.81 12.66 2.32
N GLU A 472 -7.99 13.24 2.07
CA GLU A 472 -8.99 12.71 1.14
C GLU A 472 -8.96 13.41 -0.24
N LEU A 473 -7.94 14.23 -0.50
CA LEU A 473 -7.68 14.88 -1.78
C LEU A 473 -6.60 14.13 -2.59
N ASP A 474 -6.79 14.10 -3.92
CA ASP A 474 -5.89 13.44 -4.89
C ASP A 474 -5.70 11.92 -4.63
N CYS A 475 -6.79 11.24 -4.28
CA CYS A 475 -6.82 9.80 -3.97
C CYS A 475 -6.88 8.89 -5.20
N ASP A 476 -6.25 9.30 -6.30
CA ASP A 476 -6.25 8.51 -7.52
C ASP A 476 -5.12 7.46 -7.45
N VAL A 477 -5.51 6.20 -7.57
CA VAL A 477 -4.61 5.04 -7.43
C VAL A 477 -3.55 4.98 -8.53
N VAL A 478 -3.81 5.61 -9.68
CA VAL A 478 -2.95 5.52 -10.87
C VAL A 478 -2.49 6.91 -11.29
N ASN A 479 -1.17 7.08 -11.35
CA ASN A 479 -0.54 8.26 -11.94
C ASN A 479 -0.18 7.98 -13.41
N VAL A 480 -0.86 8.66 -14.33
CA VAL A 480 -0.64 8.51 -15.77
C VAL A 480 0.41 9.54 -16.22
N PRO A 481 1.60 9.12 -16.70
CA PRO A 481 2.65 10.05 -17.08
C PRO A 481 2.31 10.82 -18.35
N GLU A 482 2.88 12.02 -18.49
CA GLU A 482 2.77 12.82 -19.72
C GLU A 482 3.34 12.04 -20.92
N GLY A 483 2.51 11.83 -21.95
CA GLY A 483 2.86 11.05 -23.14
C GLY A 483 2.38 9.59 -23.13
N TYR A 484 1.65 9.15 -22.09
CA TYR A 484 0.94 7.88 -22.12
C TYR A 484 -0.12 7.84 -23.23
N SER A 485 -0.23 6.71 -23.93
CA SER A 485 -1.28 6.47 -24.92
C SER A 485 -2.14 5.28 -24.52
N SER A 486 -3.43 5.54 -24.29
CA SER A 486 -4.43 4.51 -23.99
C SER A 486 -4.77 3.60 -25.17
N THR A 487 -4.42 4.01 -26.39
CA THR A 487 -4.69 3.22 -27.61
C THR A 487 -3.64 2.15 -27.87
N LEU A 488 -2.43 2.32 -27.35
CA LEU A 488 -1.31 1.42 -27.60
C LEU A 488 -1.15 0.42 -26.46
N PRO A 489 -0.97 -0.87 -26.78
CA PRO A 489 -0.74 -1.89 -25.76
C PRO A 489 0.56 -1.62 -24.99
N PRO A 490 0.65 -2.07 -23.73
CA PRO A 490 1.85 -1.94 -22.93
C PRO A 490 3.09 -2.50 -23.64
N PRO A 491 4.26 -1.86 -23.48
CA PRO A 491 5.50 -2.35 -24.04
C PRO A 491 5.90 -3.69 -23.38
N LYS A 492 6.67 -4.49 -24.11
CA LYS A 492 7.11 -5.81 -23.65
C LYS A 492 8.04 -5.67 -22.44
N ILE A 493 7.65 -6.24 -21.29
CA ILE A 493 8.47 -6.29 -20.07
C ILE A 493 9.55 -7.37 -20.17
N SER A 494 9.26 -8.47 -20.87
CA SER A 494 10.18 -9.59 -21.09
C SER A 494 10.30 -9.88 -22.59
N SER A 495 11.20 -10.79 -22.99
CA SER A 495 11.43 -11.15 -24.40
C SER A 495 10.22 -11.79 -25.11
N GLY A 496 9.09 -12.00 -24.43
CA GLY A 496 7.85 -12.56 -24.96
C GLY A 496 6.72 -11.54 -25.20
N PRO A 497 5.61 -11.98 -25.82
CA PRO A 497 4.40 -11.16 -25.93
C PRO A 497 3.78 -10.84 -24.56
N LEU A 498 2.98 -9.78 -24.49
CA LEU A 498 2.22 -9.43 -23.28
C LEU A 498 1.31 -10.59 -22.88
N LYS A 499 1.52 -11.14 -21.68
CA LYS A 499 0.69 -12.21 -21.14
C LYS A 499 -0.53 -11.58 -20.49
N LEU A 500 -1.71 -11.87 -21.03
CA LEU A 500 -2.99 -11.49 -20.47
C LEU A 500 -3.57 -12.70 -19.74
N LEU A 501 -3.54 -12.70 -18.41
CA LEU A 501 -4.04 -13.82 -17.61
C LEU A 501 -5.57 -13.76 -17.58
N PHE A 502 -6.21 -14.78 -18.12
CA PHE A 502 -7.64 -14.88 -18.28
C PHE A 502 -8.25 -15.86 -17.28
N SER A 503 -9.33 -15.42 -16.65
CA SER A 503 -10.20 -16.24 -15.81
C SER A 503 -11.66 -15.94 -16.14
N LEU A 504 -12.52 -16.95 -16.10
CA LEU A 504 -13.95 -16.82 -16.31
C LEU A 504 -14.70 -17.41 -15.12
N ARG A 505 -15.50 -16.57 -14.46
CA ARG A 505 -16.36 -16.98 -13.35
C ARG A 505 -17.81 -16.94 -13.79
N ILE A 506 -18.43 -18.10 -13.96
CA ILE A 506 -19.84 -18.21 -14.34
C ILE A 506 -20.68 -18.18 -13.07
N ILE A 507 -21.49 -17.14 -12.93
CA ILE A 507 -22.35 -16.93 -11.76
C ILE A 507 -23.54 -17.88 -11.84
N SER A 508 -24.25 -17.88 -12.98
CA SER A 508 -25.44 -18.71 -13.16
C SER A 508 -25.81 -18.92 -14.64
N ILE A 509 -26.60 -19.95 -14.91
CA ILE A 509 -27.25 -20.17 -16.21
C ILE A 509 -28.70 -19.70 -16.09
N ARG A 510 -29.06 -18.65 -16.82
CA ARG A 510 -30.40 -18.03 -16.78
C ARG A 510 -31.42 -18.79 -17.62
N GLU A 511 -31.03 -19.19 -18.81
CA GLU A 511 -31.93 -19.83 -19.78
C GLU A 511 -31.18 -20.92 -20.55
N PHE A 512 -31.82 -22.08 -20.68
CA PHE A 512 -31.38 -23.20 -21.49
C PHE A 512 -32.50 -23.57 -22.47
N ASN A 513 -32.35 -23.23 -23.74
CA ASN A 513 -33.41 -23.39 -24.75
C ASN A 513 -32.98 -24.33 -25.88
N LEU A 514 -33.47 -25.56 -25.82
CA LEU A 514 -33.20 -26.60 -26.82
C LEU A 514 -33.77 -26.26 -28.20
N VAL A 515 -34.95 -25.62 -28.27
CA VAL A 515 -35.65 -25.36 -29.54
C VAL A 515 -34.96 -24.24 -30.32
N ALA A 516 -34.51 -23.21 -29.62
CA ALA A 516 -33.79 -22.08 -30.21
C ALA A 516 -32.28 -22.32 -30.35
N PHE A 517 -31.75 -23.41 -29.80
CA PHE A 517 -30.31 -23.67 -29.70
C PHE A 517 -29.53 -22.60 -28.91
N THR A 518 -30.17 -21.95 -27.93
CA THR A 518 -29.59 -20.80 -27.20
C THR A 518 -29.35 -21.11 -25.73
N LEU A 519 -28.21 -20.63 -25.22
CA LEU A 519 -27.86 -20.61 -23.80
C LEU A 519 -27.62 -19.17 -23.34
N VAL A 520 -28.18 -18.81 -22.18
CA VAL A 520 -27.95 -17.50 -21.54
C VAL A 520 -27.26 -17.70 -20.20
N VAL A 521 -26.09 -17.13 -20.03
CA VAL A 521 -25.28 -17.24 -18.80
C VAL A 521 -24.88 -15.86 -18.28
N ASP A 522 -24.82 -15.73 -16.96
CA ASP A 522 -24.18 -14.59 -16.31
C ASP A 522 -22.75 -14.96 -15.95
N ALA A 523 -21.79 -14.14 -16.37
CA ALA A 523 -20.39 -14.40 -16.12
C ALA A 523 -19.60 -13.11 -15.83
N VAL A 524 -18.56 -13.26 -15.02
CA VAL A 524 -17.51 -12.26 -14.80
C VAL A 524 -16.27 -12.73 -15.54
N VAL A 525 -15.83 -11.93 -16.50
CA VAL A 525 -14.57 -12.13 -17.21
C VAL A 525 -13.51 -11.32 -16.49
N THR A 526 -12.46 -11.98 -16.00
CA THR A 526 -11.34 -11.33 -15.34
C THR A 526 -10.10 -11.44 -16.22
N VAL A 527 -9.46 -10.30 -16.51
CA VAL A 527 -8.20 -10.24 -17.26
C VAL A 527 -7.16 -9.50 -16.44
N LYS A 528 -5.98 -10.10 -16.26
CA LYS A 528 -4.88 -9.50 -15.51
C LYS A 528 -3.67 -9.23 -16.41
N TRP A 529 -3.02 -8.08 -16.23
CA TRP A 529 -1.82 -7.70 -17.00
C TRP A 529 -0.94 -6.72 -16.21
N HIS A 530 0.28 -6.50 -16.71
CA HIS A 530 1.21 -5.49 -16.19
C HIS A 530 1.40 -4.38 -17.22
N ASP A 531 1.58 -3.14 -16.76
CA ASP A 531 1.93 -2.00 -17.61
C ASP A 531 3.12 -1.24 -17.01
N SER A 532 4.29 -1.40 -17.62
CA SER A 532 5.53 -0.79 -17.13
C SER A 532 5.57 0.74 -17.19
N ARG A 533 4.61 1.36 -17.88
CA ARG A 533 4.54 2.81 -18.06
C ARG A 533 3.80 3.49 -16.90
N LEU A 534 3.02 2.75 -16.13
CA LEU A 534 2.20 3.30 -15.06
C LEU A 534 2.94 3.26 -13.71
N VAL A 535 2.61 4.22 -12.86
CA VAL A 535 3.01 4.26 -11.46
C VAL A 535 1.75 4.34 -10.62
N PHE A 536 1.64 3.47 -9.63
CA PHE A 536 0.50 3.43 -8.73
C PHE A 536 0.82 4.12 -7.41
N ARG A 537 -0.19 4.58 -6.69
CA ARG A 537 -0.06 5.29 -5.41
C ARG A 537 -0.93 4.65 -4.34
N ASN A 538 -0.42 4.61 -3.11
CA ASN A 538 -1.15 4.26 -1.89
C ASN A 538 -1.96 2.95 -2.02
N LEU A 539 -1.34 1.91 -2.58
CA LEU A 539 -1.97 0.60 -2.75
C LEU A 539 -2.21 -0.07 -1.40
N ARG A 540 -3.40 -0.64 -1.23
CA ARG A 540 -3.80 -1.46 -0.08
C ARG A 540 -3.64 -2.95 -0.37
N GLU A 541 -3.57 -3.75 0.69
CA GLU A 541 -3.52 -5.22 0.58
C GLU A 541 -4.75 -5.79 -0.13
N ASP A 542 -5.94 -5.26 0.17
CA ASP A 542 -7.16 -5.62 -0.55
C ASP A 542 -7.24 -4.89 -1.90
N TYR A 543 -7.11 -5.65 -2.98
CA TYR A 543 -7.17 -5.10 -4.35
C TYR A 543 -8.54 -4.45 -4.66
N GLN A 544 -9.63 -4.86 -3.99
CA GLN A 544 -10.95 -4.26 -4.22
C GLN A 544 -11.03 -2.81 -3.73
N ALA A 545 -10.22 -2.46 -2.73
CA ALA A 545 -10.08 -1.08 -2.27
C ALA A 545 -9.27 -0.22 -3.26
N ASN A 546 -8.43 -0.84 -4.09
CA ASN A 546 -7.56 -0.17 -5.07
C ASN A 546 -8.28 0.05 -6.41
N LYS A 547 -9.50 0.58 -6.37
CA LYS A 547 -10.32 0.81 -7.56
C LYS A 547 -9.84 2.02 -8.35
N VAL A 548 -9.62 1.84 -9.65
CA VAL A 548 -9.28 2.94 -10.57
C VAL A 548 -10.55 3.73 -10.93
N LYS A 549 -10.61 5.02 -10.58
CA LYS A 549 -11.77 5.88 -10.83
C LYS A 549 -12.00 6.15 -12.33
N ASP A 550 -10.97 6.62 -13.03
CA ASP A 550 -11.03 6.92 -14.46
C ASP A 550 -10.07 6.04 -15.25
N PHE A 551 -10.53 4.84 -15.61
CA PHE A 551 -9.76 3.92 -16.45
C PHE A 551 -9.84 4.25 -17.95
N SER A 552 -10.58 5.29 -18.37
CA SER A 552 -10.65 5.68 -19.79
C SER A 552 -9.32 6.22 -20.34
N GLN A 553 -8.49 6.74 -19.42
CA GLN A 553 -7.14 7.22 -19.71
C GLN A 553 -6.12 6.07 -19.81
N LEU A 554 -6.52 4.85 -19.44
CA LEU A 554 -5.65 3.66 -19.43
C LEU A 554 -5.93 2.78 -20.65
N TRP A 555 -4.90 2.07 -21.11
CA TRP A 555 -5.12 0.98 -22.05
C TRP A 555 -5.83 -0.18 -21.32
N THR A 556 -6.95 -0.64 -21.88
CA THR A 556 -7.65 -1.84 -21.40
C THR A 556 -7.82 -2.84 -22.53
N PRO A 557 -7.61 -4.14 -22.30
CA PRO A 557 -7.77 -5.14 -23.35
C PRO A 557 -9.25 -5.32 -23.70
N GLU A 558 -9.60 -5.20 -24.98
CA GLU A 558 -10.95 -5.50 -25.47
C GLU A 558 -11.07 -6.98 -25.81
N ILE A 559 -11.96 -7.68 -25.10
CA ILE A 559 -12.22 -9.11 -25.29
C ILE A 559 -13.42 -9.29 -26.23
N PHE A 560 -13.22 -10.01 -27.33
CA PHE A 560 -14.27 -10.45 -28.24
C PHE A 560 -14.65 -11.89 -27.96
N ILE A 561 -15.95 -12.13 -27.80
CA ILE A 561 -16.49 -13.45 -27.47
C ILE A 561 -17.22 -14.03 -28.70
N ARG A 562 -16.91 -15.28 -29.02
CA ARG A 562 -17.56 -16.05 -30.08
C ARG A 562 -18.10 -17.37 -29.54
N ASP A 563 -19.15 -17.86 -30.13
CA ASP A 563 -19.72 -19.17 -29.81
C ASP A 563 -19.07 -20.31 -30.62
N GLY A 564 -19.45 -21.56 -30.34
CA GLY A 564 -18.96 -22.73 -31.07
C GLY A 564 -19.27 -22.73 -32.57
N SER A 565 -20.24 -21.92 -33.03
CA SER A 565 -20.53 -21.71 -34.46
C SER A 565 -19.65 -20.62 -35.10
N ARG A 566 -18.72 -20.04 -34.32
CA ARG A 566 -17.88 -18.88 -34.64
C ARG A 566 -18.66 -17.58 -34.84
N SER A 567 -19.92 -17.52 -34.41
CA SER A 567 -20.73 -16.30 -34.41
C SER A 567 -20.41 -15.43 -33.20
N SER A 568 -20.57 -14.12 -33.31
CA SER A 568 -20.43 -13.22 -32.16
C SER A 568 -21.53 -13.49 -31.14
N VAL A 569 -21.15 -13.51 -29.87
CA VAL A 569 -22.10 -13.65 -28.76
C VAL A 569 -22.88 -12.34 -28.59
N ASP A 570 -24.15 -12.45 -28.18
CA ASP A 570 -24.94 -11.28 -27.77
C ASP A 570 -24.58 -10.95 -26.32
N GLU A 571 -23.91 -9.82 -26.12
CA GLU A 571 -23.28 -9.41 -24.87
C GLU A 571 -24.08 -8.26 -24.24
N ASN A 572 -24.51 -8.41 -22.99
CA ASN A 572 -25.14 -7.35 -22.22
C ASN A 572 -24.27 -7.00 -21.00
N LEU A 573 -23.53 -5.89 -21.11
CA LEU A 573 -22.60 -5.40 -20.09
C LEU A 573 -23.35 -4.89 -18.86
N ARG A 574 -22.99 -5.39 -17.66
CA ARG A 574 -23.55 -4.94 -16.38
C ARG A 574 -22.60 -3.99 -15.67
N SER A 575 -21.34 -4.39 -15.51
CA SER A 575 -20.31 -3.59 -14.86
C SER A 575 -18.94 -3.88 -15.49
N LYS A 576 -18.07 -2.87 -15.51
CA LYS A 576 -16.67 -2.98 -15.95
C LYS A 576 -15.81 -2.15 -15.02
N GLU A 577 -14.90 -2.80 -14.32
CA GLU A 577 -14.11 -2.18 -13.26
C GLU A 577 -12.65 -2.62 -13.38
N VAL A 578 -11.73 -1.72 -13.00
CA VAL A 578 -10.29 -1.97 -13.02
C VAL A 578 -9.73 -1.72 -11.64
N TYR A 579 -8.91 -2.65 -11.17
CA TYR A 579 -8.30 -2.69 -9.87
C TYR A 579 -6.78 -2.86 -10.01
N VAL A 580 -6.04 -2.49 -8.97
CA VAL A 580 -4.59 -2.73 -8.88
C VAL A 580 -4.31 -3.65 -7.71
N MET A 581 -3.57 -4.72 -7.95
CA MET A 581 -3.12 -5.65 -6.91
C MET A 581 -1.72 -5.29 -6.45
N LEU A 582 -1.56 -5.15 -5.13
CA LEU A 582 -0.28 -4.94 -4.47
C LEU A 582 0.52 -6.26 -4.43
N GLU A 583 1.68 -6.28 -5.08
CA GLU A 583 2.55 -7.47 -5.15
C GLU A 583 4.02 -7.18 -4.77
N ASP A 584 4.44 -5.92 -4.79
CA ASP A 584 5.83 -5.51 -4.53
C ASP A 584 5.90 -4.37 -3.51
N GLU A 585 7.09 -4.13 -2.97
CA GLU A 585 7.35 -3.04 -2.03
C GLU A 585 7.27 -1.66 -2.70
N ALA A 586 7.01 -0.63 -1.89
CA ALA A 586 7.01 0.75 -2.34
C ALA A 586 8.40 1.14 -2.87
N LEU A 587 8.41 1.96 -3.92
CA LEU A 587 9.62 2.57 -4.45
C LEU A 587 10.24 3.50 -3.40
N PRO A 588 11.57 3.68 -3.41
CA PRO A 588 12.22 4.59 -2.48
C PRO A 588 11.66 6.01 -2.63
N ASP A 589 11.48 6.67 -1.51
CA ASP A 589 10.92 8.01 -1.44
C ASP A 589 11.77 9.02 -2.25
N ASN A 590 11.08 9.95 -2.90
CA ASN A 590 11.69 10.97 -3.75
C ASN A 590 11.29 12.35 -3.24
N ASP A 591 12.19 12.97 -2.48
CA ASP A 591 12.06 14.29 -1.87
C ASP A 591 11.89 15.46 -2.86
N ALA A 592 12.17 15.23 -4.15
CA ALA A 592 11.86 16.19 -5.21
C ALA A 592 10.36 16.29 -5.51
N LEU A 593 9.57 15.28 -5.12
CA LEU A 593 8.11 15.34 -5.16
C LEU A 593 7.59 15.93 -3.85
N VAL A 594 6.58 16.79 -3.97
CA VAL A 594 5.91 17.40 -2.80
C VAL A 594 5.14 16.34 -2.01
N GLY A 595 4.43 15.47 -2.71
CA GLY A 595 3.65 14.39 -2.12
C GLY A 595 4.53 13.33 -1.45
N GLU A 596 3.99 12.77 -0.37
CA GLU A 596 4.59 11.68 0.42
C GLU A 596 3.89 10.34 0.14
N ASP A 597 3.17 10.24 -0.98
CA ASP A 597 2.46 9.03 -1.39
C ASP A 597 3.44 7.87 -1.60
N ASP A 598 3.07 6.69 -1.13
CA ASP A 598 3.84 5.47 -1.42
C ASP A 598 3.59 5.10 -2.88
N THR A 599 4.66 5.10 -3.66
CA THR A 599 4.58 4.85 -5.10
C THR A 599 5.02 3.44 -5.45
N TYR A 600 4.31 2.81 -6.38
CA TYR A 600 4.52 1.41 -6.77
C TYR A 600 4.71 1.29 -8.28
N SER A 601 5.65 0.46 -8.71
CA SER A 601 5.91 0.29 -10.15
C SER A 601 4.88 -0.61 -10.83
N GLY A 602 4.30 -0.17 -11.94
CA GLY A 602 3.41 -0.99 -12.78
C GLY A 602 4.11 -2.12 -13.55
N ARG A 603 5.45 -2.22 -13.45
CA ARG A 603 6.21 -3.37 -13.99
C ARG A 603 5.98 -4.65 -13.22
N LYS A 604 5.76 -4.52 -11.91
CA LYS A 604 5.66 -5.65 -10.98
C LYS A 604 4.25 -5.82 -10.44
N ASN A 605 3.55 -4.73 -10.18
CA ASN A 605 2.17 -4.79 -9.71
C ASN A 605 1.20 -5.07 -10.86
N THR A 606 0.15 -5.84 -10.58
CA THR A 606 -0.81 -6.34 -11.59
C THR A 606 -2.06 -5.48 -11.65
N LEU A 607 -2.49 -5.12 -12.86
CA LEU A 607 -3.81 -4.57 -13.15
C LEU A 607 -4.81 -5.72 -13.34
N ILE A 608 -5.98 -5.61 -12.73
CA ILE A 608 -7.06 -6.58 -12.80
C ILE A 608 -8.29 -5.87 -13.38
N MET A 609 -8.76 -6.33 -14.54
CA MET A 609 -10.05 -5.86 -15.09
C MET A 609 -11.10 -6.94 -14.90
N GLU A 610 -12.19 -6.58 -14.24
CA GLU A 610 -13.36 -7.44 -14.07
C GLU A 610 -14.52 -6.88 -14.89
N THR A 611 -15.07 -7.72 -15.76
CA THR A 611 -16.19 -7.37 -16.64
C THR A 611 -17.36 -8.32 -16.37
N GLU A 612 -18.39 -7.82 -15.70
CA GLU A 612 -19.62 -8.56 -15.44
C GLU A 612 -20.60 -8.37 -16.60
N GLN A 613 -21.05 -9.46 -17.18
CA GLN A 613 -21.93 -9.43 -18.35
C GLN A 613 -22.83 -10.66 -18.45
N THR A 614 -23.99 -10.47 -19.07
CA THR A 614 -24.87 -11.57 -19.48
C THR A 614 -24.55 -11.94 -20.92
N LEU A 615 -24.16 -13.20 -21.14
CA LEU A 615 -23.77 -13.75 -22.44
C LEU A 615 -24.90 -14.63 -22.98
N LYS A 616 -25.45 -14.28 -24.14
CA LYS A 616 -26.42 -15.10 -24.87
C LYS A 616 -25.78 -15.63 -26.15
N PHE A 617 -25.62 -16.95 -26.22
CA PHE A 617 -24.88 -17.59 -27.31
C PHE A 617 -25.56 -18.84 -27.84
N THR A 618 -25.17 -19.25 -29.05
CA THR A 618 -25.73 -20.43 -29.71
C THR A 618 -24.91 -21.66 -29.36
N CYS A 619 -25.57 -22.75 -28.98
CA CYS A 619 -24.96 -24.06 -28.77
C CYS A 619 -25.57 -25.09 -29.72
N GLN A 620 -24.73 -25.74 -30.51
CA GLN A 620 -25.16 -26.77 -31.46
C GLN A 620 -25.41 -28.09 -30.73
N PHE A 621 -26.65 -28.33 -30.32
CA PHE A 621 -27.04 -29.55 -29.62
C PHE A 621 -27.11 -30.76 -30.56
N GLN A 622 -26.57 -31.88 -30.10
CA GLN A 622 -26.49 -33.15 -30.82
C GLN A 622 -27.52 -34.15 -30.25
N LEU A 623 -28.74 -34.12 -30.80
CA LEU A 623 -29.94 -34.75 -30.19
C LEU A 623 -30.25 -36.18 -30.67
N GLN A 624 -29.32 -36.87 -31.35
CA GLN A 624 -29.55 -38.23 -31.88
C GLN A 624 -29.95 -39.22 -30.77
N MET A 625 -29.25 -39.17 -29.64
CA MET A 625 -29.43 -40.06 -28.48
C MET A 625 -30.44 -39.54 -27.45
N TYR A 626 -31.21 -38.50 -27.78
CA TYR A 626 -32.16 -37.89 -26.86
C TYR A 626 -33.21 -38.91 -26.36
N PRO A 627 -33.45 -39.04 -25.03
CA PRO A 627 -33.03 -38.14 -23.95
C PRO A 627 -31.77 -38.56 -23.16
N VAL A 628 -30.95 -39.50 -23.62
CA VAL A 628 -29.71 -39.94 -22.92
C VAL A 628 -28.47 -39.31 -23.56
N ASP A 629 -28.64 -38.08 -24.03
CA ASP A 629 -27.63 -37.34 -24.74
C ASP A 629 -26.72 -36.54 -23.80
N ASN A 630 -25.48 -36.32 -24.26
CA ASN A 630 -24.51 -35.43 -23.65
C ASN A 630 -24.25 -34.25 -24.60
N GLN A 631 -24.21 -33.04 -24.07
CA GLN A 631 -24.06 -31.81 -24.86
C GLN A 631 -22.79 -31.06 -24.49
N ASN A 632 -22.06 -30.58 -25.50
CA ASN A 632 -20.86 -29.78 -25.33
C ASN A 632 -21.07 -28.41 -25.96
N CYS A 633 -21.07 -27.37 -25.12
CA CYS A 633 -21.17 -25.98 -25.58
C CYS A 633 -19.83 -25.28 -25.46
N PHE A 634 -19.47 -24.48 -26.47
CA PHE A 634 -18.16 -23.83 -26.56
C PHE A 634 -18.30 -22.31 -26.61
N LEU A 635 -17.43 -21.63 -25.87
CA LEU A 635 -17.20 -20.18 -25.92
C LEU A 635 -15.73 -19.94 -26.24
N LEU A 636 -15.46 -19.03 -27.17
CA LEU A 636 -14.14 -18.66 -27.63
C LEU A 636 -13.89 -17.19 -27.31
N PHE A 637 -12.85 -16.91 -26.53
CA PHE A 637 -12.44 -15.57 -26.15
C PHE A 637 -11.19 -15.18 -26.92
N THR A 638 -11.23 -14.01 -27.54
CA THR A 638 -10.15 -13.44 -28.36
C THR A 638 -9.89 -12.00 -27.93
N VAL A 639 -8.69 -11.48 -28.16
CA VAL A 639 -8.35 -10.07 -27.87
C VAL A 639 -8.32 -9.29 -29.17
N SER A 640 -9.02 -8.15 -29.19
CA SER A 640 -9.00 -7.25 -30.35
C SER A 640 -7.66 -6.56 -30.52
N GLY A 641 -7.26 -6.31 -31.76
CA GLY A 641 -6.12 -5.44 -32.08
C GLY A 641 -4.74 -5.96 -31.67
N LEU A 642 -4.64 -7.19 -31.12
CA LEU A 642 -3.39 -7.81 -30.68
C LEU A 642 -3.09 -9.08 -31.50
N ASN A 643 -1.95 -9.08 -32.17
CA ASN A 643 -1.39 -10.29 -32.79
C ASN A 643 -0.58 -11.10 -31.76
N LYS A 644 -0.28 -12.36 -32.08
CA LYS A 644 0.55 -13.27 -31.26
C LYS A 644 1.88 -12.67 -30.78
N ASP A 645 2.48 -11.77 -31.56
CA ASP A 645 3.75 -11.14 -31.22
C ASP A 645 3.63 -10.02 -30.18
N PHE A 646 2.43 -9.43 -30.04
CA PHE A 646 2.19 -8.30 -29.14
C PHE A 646 1.50 -8.75 -27.85
N GLY A 647 0.53 -9.66 -27.91
CA GLY A 647 -0.19 -10.13 -26.73
C GLY A 647 -0.87 -11.48 -26.94
N VAL A 648 -0.91 -12.28 -25.87
CA VAL A 648 -1.55 -13.61 -25.85
C VAL A 648 -2.36 -13.80 -24.57
N LEU A 649 -3.55 -14.38 -24.70
CA LEU A 649 -4.32 -14.85 -23.55
C LEU A 649 -3.67 -16.12 -22.98
N LYS A 650 -3.52 -16.15 -21.67
CA LYS A 650 -2.97 -17.27 -20.89
C LYS A 650 -3.94 -17.63 -19.78
N LYS A 651 -4.06 -18.91 -19.45
CA LYS A 651 -4.96 -19.36 -18.39
C LYS A 651 -4.42 -18.87 -17.03
N ASP A 652 -5.26 -18.17 -16.27
CA ASP A 652 -4.98 -17.85 -14.87
C ASP A 652 -5.14 -19.10 -13.97
N ILE A 653 -4.61 -19.07 -12.75
CA ILE A 653 -4.65 -20.19 -11.80
C ILE A 653 -6.09 -20.68 -11.56
N LEU A 654 -7.05 -19.75 -11.46
CA LEU A 654 -8.46 -20.05 -11.27
C LEU A 654 -9.14 -20.65 -12.52
N GLY A 655 -8.69 -20.28 -13.73
CA GLY A 655 -9.21 -20.81 -14.99
C GLY A 655 -10.69 -20.52 -15.23
N VAL A 656 -11.54 -21.54 -15.06
CA VAL A 656 -13.00 -21.40 -15.15
C VAL A 656 -13.62 -21.92 -13.86
N THR A 657 -14.51 -21.13 -13.26
CA THR A 657 -15.24 -21.50 -12.05
C THR A 657 -16.74 -21.29 -12.23
N PHE A 658 -17.54 -22.10 -11.55
CA PHE A 658 -19.00 -22.04 -11.57
C PHE A 658 -19.54 -21.96 -10.14
N GLU A 659 -20.28 -20.89 -9.82
CA GLU A 659 -20.78 -20.60 -8.46
C GLU A 659 -22.24 -21.01 -8.24
N GLY A 660 -23.02 -21.11 -9.32
CA GLY A 660 -24.47 -21.33 -9.27
C GLY A 660 -24.92 -22.78 -9.04
N SER A 661 -26.23 -23.02 -9.20
CA SER A 661 -26.77 -24.39 -9.21
C SER A 661 -26.38 -25.11 -10.50
N ARG A 662 -25.65 -26.22 -10.37
CA ARG A 662 -25.22 -27.06 -11.50
C ARG A 662 -26.38 -27.84 -12.12
N ARG A 663 -27.41 -28.11 -11.32
CA ARG A 663 -28.62 -28.82 -11.75
C ARG A 663 -29.63 -27.83 -12.31
N LEU A 664 -29.87 -27.93 -13.60
CA LEU A 664 -30.95 -27.22 -14.31
C LEU A 664 -32.21 -28.10 -14.30
N LEU A 665 -33.25 -27.65 -15.02
CA LEU A 665 -34.53 -28.38 -15.10
C LEU A 665 -34.40 -29.70 -15.89
N GLU A 666 -33.80 -29.65 -17.08
CA GLU A 666 -33.67 -30.81 -17.99
C GLU A 666 -32.22 -31.33 -18.11
N TYR A 667 -31.23 -30.55 -17.69
CA TYR A 667 -29.81 -30.89 -17.81
C TYR A 667 -29.07 -30.61 -16.50
N GLU A 668 -27.90 -31.21 -16.36
CA GLU A 668 -26.94 -30.93 -15.29
C GLU A 668 -25.59 -30.58 -15.92
N LEU A 669 -24.98 -29.49 -15.44
CA LEU A 669 -23.60 -29.13 -15.78
C LEU A 669 -22.64 -30.04 -15.01
N VAL A 670 -21.93 -30.89 -15.73
CA VAL A 670 -21.02 -31.90 -15.16
C VAL A 670 -19.62 -31.35 -14.99
N GLU A 671 -19.12 -30.67 -16.03
CA GLU A 671 -17.73 -30.20 -16.08
C GLU A 671 -17.60 -28.92 -16.90
N GLU A 672 -16.72 -28.03 -16.44
CA GLU A 672 -16.27 -26.83 -17.14
C GLU A 672 -14.77 -26.94 -17.40
N THR A 673 -14.34 -26.85 -18.65
CA THR A 673 -12.92 -26.91 -19.01
C THR A 673 -12.50 -25.69 -19.80
N VAL A 674 -11.25 -25.28 -19.61
CA VAL A 674 -10.63 -24.18 -20.35
C VAL A 674 -9.36 -24.66 -21.02
N THR A 675 -9.27 -24.46 -22.32
CA THR A 675 -8.18 -24.89 -23.18
C THR A 675 -7.55 -23.69 -23.88
N GLU A 676 -6.22 -23.59 -23.80
CA GLU A 676 -5.44 -22.61 -24.55
C GLU A 676 -5.23 -23.12 -25.97
N GLU A 677 -5.81 -22.44 -26.96
CA GLU A 677 -5.59 -22.75 -28.37
C GLU A 677 -4.90 -21.58 -29.08
N THR A 678 -3.99 -21.89 -30.01
CA THR A 678 -3.19 -20.88 -30.72
C THR A 678 -3.26 -21.09 -32.22
N ASP A 679 -4.07 -20.28 -32.92
CA ASP A 679 -4.14 -20.26 -34.39
C ASP A 679 -3.08 -19.32 -34.98
N GLU A 680 -2.62 -19.52 -36.22
CA GLU A 680 -1.47 -18.82 -36.84
C GLU A 680 -1.45 -17.29 -36.65
N LYS A 681 -2.60 -16.64 -36.49
CA LYS A 681 -2.74 -15.18 -36.34
C LYS A 681 -2.96 -14.68 -34.90
N ALA A 682 -3.63 -15.47 -34.04
CA ALA A 682 -4.02 -15.05 -32.70
C ALA A 682 -4.13 -16.24 -31.72
N GLY A 683 -3.84 -16.01 -30.44
CA GLY A 683 -4.19 -16.93 -29.36
C GLY A 683 -5.63 -16.70 -28.91
N PHE A 684 -6.39 -17.78 -28.69
CA PHE A 684 -7.75 -17.70 -28.16
C PHE A 684 -7.93 -18.66 -27.00
N MET A 685 -8.80 -18.29 -26.08
CA MET A 685 -9.17 -19.14 -24.95
C MET A 685 -10.49 -19.83 -25.26
N GLN A 686 -10.53 -21.16 -25.23
CA GLN A 686 -11.75 -21.92 -25.47
C GLN A 686 -12.27 -22.50 -24.16
N VAL A 687 -13.50 -22.15 -23.81
CA VAL A 687 -14.23 -22.68 -22.66
C VAL A 687 -15.26 -23.68 -23.15
N ARG A 688 -15.24 -24.90 -22.58
CA ARG A 688 -16.19 -25.98 -22.87
C ARG A 688 -17.04 -26.24 -21.63
N LEU A 689 -18.36 -26.18 -21.81
CA LEU A 689 -19.37 -26.56 -20.83
C LEU A 689 -19.97 -27.90 -21.21
N HIS A 690 -19.79 -28.91 -20.35
CA HIS A 690 -20.28 -30.27 -20.55
C HIS A 690 -21.59 -30.50 -19.78
N PHE A 691 -22.67 -30.74 -20.50
CA PHE A 691 -24.00 -30.97 -19.94
C PHE A 691 -24.44 -32.42 -20.14
N LYS A 692 -25.11 -32.97 -19.13
CA LYS A 692 -25.74 -34.29 -19.16
C LYS A 692 -27.24 -34.17 -18.99
N ASN A 693 -28.01 -34.89 -19.80
CA ASN A 693 -29.48 -34.88 -19.73
C ASN A 693 -30.02 -35.61 -18.49
N LEU A 694 -31.04 -35.04 -17.85
CA LEU A 694 -31.80 -35.64 -16.75
C LEU A 694 -33.02 -36.42 -17.27
N TYR A 695 -32.77 -37.56 -17.89
CA TYR A 695 -33.78 -38.39 -18.58
C TYR A 695 -34.89 -38.99 -17.70
N GLY A 696 -34.83 -38.86 -16.37
CA GLY A 696 -35.75 -39.49 -15.42
C GLY A 696 -37.23 -39.11 -15.64
N TYR A 697 -37.50 -37.87 -16.05
CA TYR A 697 -38.85 -37.41 -16.40
C TYR A 697 -39.45 -38.22 -17.56
N TYR A 698 -38.64 -38.47 -18.60
CA TYR A 698 -39.05 -39.21 -19.79
C TYR A 698 -39.32 -40.69 -19.49
N ILE A 699 -38.58 -41.31 -18.56
CA ILE A 699 -38.86 -42.69 -18.13
C ILE A 699 -40.30 -42.81 -17.60
N GLY A 700 -40.67 -41.97 -16.64
CA GLY A 700 -41.96 -42.06 -15.95
C GLY A 700 -43.15 -41.62 -16.79
N ASN A 701 -43.00 -40.56 -17.59
CA ASN A 701 -44.12 -39.93 -18.29
C ASN A 701 -44.23 -40.33 -19.78
N THR A 702 -43.14 -40.80 -20.40
CA THR A 702 -43.11 -41.16 -21.82
C THR A 702 -42.96 -42.68 -21.99
N PHE A 703 -41.88 -43.27 -21.47
CA PHE A 703 -41.55 -44.67 -21.72
C PHE A 703 -42.49 -45.65 -21.00
N VAL A 704 -42.79 -45.45 -19.72
CA VAL A 704 -43.68 -46.35 -18.95
C VAL A 704 -45.12 -46.34 -19.50
N PRO A 705 -45.79 -45.19 -19.72
CA PRO A 705 -47.17 -45.18 -20.22
C PRO A 705 -47.29 -45.74 -21.64
N SER A 706 -46.34 -45.44 -22.52
CA SER A 706 -46.33 -46.00 -23.89
C SER A 706 -46.16 -47.51 -23.91
N LEU A 707 -45.33 -48.07 -23.01
CA LEU A 707 -45.20 -49.51 -22.83
C LEU A 707 -46.50 -50.15 -22.33
N LEU A 708 -47.17 -49.54 -21.33
CA LEU A 708 -48.45 -50.03 -20.80
C LEU A 708 -49.55 -50.07 -21.86
N LEU A 709 -49.65 -49.06 -22.74
CA LEU A 709 -50.61 -49.05 -23.84
C LEU A 709 -50.41 -50.21 -24.82
N VAL A 710 -49.15 -50.57 -25.08
CA VAL A 710 -48.80 -51.70 -25.93
C VAL A 710 -49.09 -53.04 -25.24
N VAL A 711 -48.93 -53.13 -23.92
CA VAL A 711 -49.35 -54.30 -23.14
C VAL A 711 -50.87 -54.46 -23.19
N ILE A 712 -51.65 -53.38 -23.07
CA ILE A 712 -53.12 -53.41 -23.21
C ILE A 712 -53.51 -53.91 -24.61
N GLY A 713 -52.85 -53.41 -25.67
CA GLY A 713 -53.07 -53.90 -27.04
C GLY A 713 -52.79 -55.41 -27.16
N TYR A 714 -51.73 -55.91 -26.53
CA TYR A 714 -51.42 -57.34 -26.48
C TYR A 714 -52.47 -58.17 -25.72
N LEU A 715 -53.00 -57.66 -24.61
CA LEU A 715 -54.01 -58.36 -23.80
C LEU A 715 -55.32 -58.63 -24.57
N THR A 716 -55.61 -57.87 -25.62
CA THR A 716 -56.77 -58.14 -26.50
C THR A 716 -56.74 -59.53 -27.14
N LEU A 717 -55.55 -60.14 -27.31
CA LEU A 717 -55.40 -61.50 -27.83
C LEU A 717 -55.94 -62.58 -26.88
N TYR A 718 -56.13 -62.24 -25.60
CA TYR A 718 -56.67 -63.13 -24.56
C TYR A 718 -58.19 -63.08 -24.40
N PHE A 719 -58.86 -62.09 -24.99
CA PHE A 719 -60.32 -62.01 -24.94
C PHE A 719 -60.96 -63.23 -25.61
N SER A 720 -62.27 -63.43 -25.51
CA SER A 720 -62.93 -64.48 -26.30
C SER A 720 -62.79 -64.16 -27.78
N TYR A 721 -62.56 -65.17 -28.63
CA TYR A 721 -62.49 -64.98 -30.10
C TYR A 721 -63.87 -64.68 -30.70
N GLU A 722 -64.93 -64.73 -29.90
CA GLU A 722 -66.30 -64.40 -30.28
C GLU A 722 -66.53 -62.87 -30.30
N ASP A 723 -65.81 -62.13 -29.45
CA ASP A 723 -65.99 -60.68 -29.23
C ASP A 723 -65.00 -59.85 -30.06
N PHE A 724 -65.13 -59.88 -31.39
CA PHE A 724 -64.26 -59.11 -32.29
C PHE A 724 -64.35 -57.60 -32.06
N GLN A 725 -65.56 -57.11 -31.78
CA GLN A 725 -65.86 -55.69 -31.65
C GLN A 725 -65.08 -55.05 -30.49
N ASP A 726 -65.01 -55.73 -29.34
CA ASP A 726 -64.28 -55.27 -28.17
C ASP A 726 -62.76 -55.31 -28.39
N ARG A 727 -62.27 -56.36 -29.05
CA ARG A 727 -60.84 -56.53 -29.37
C ARG A 727 -60.32 -55.43 -30.29
N ILE A 728 -61.01 -55.17 -31.39
CA ILE A 728 -60.55 -54.18 -32.38
C ILE A 728 -60.66 -52.76 -31.83
N MET A 729 -61.71 -52.47 -31.04
CA MET A 729 -61.90 -51.16 -30.42
C MET A 729 -60.76 -50.81 -29.45
N VAL A 730 -60.38 -51.72 -28.56
CA VAL A 730 -59.26 -51.50 -27.61
C VAL A 730 -57.92 -51.33 -28.33
N SER A 731 -57.67 -52.09 -29.40
CA SER A 731 -56.40 -51.99 -30.14
C SER A 731 -56.30 -50.69 -30.95
N LEU A 732 -57.39 -50.27 -31.61
CA LEU A 732 -57.44 -49.01 -32.36
C LEU A 732 -57.32 -47.78 -31.45
N THR A 733 -58.02 -47.79 -30.31
CA THR A 733 -57.92 -46.70 -29.33
C THR A 733 -56.52 -46.61 -28.72
N SER A 734 -55.88 -47.74 -28.40
CA SER A 734 -54.48 -47.78 -27.96
C SER A 734 -53.51 -47.20 -29.00
N MET A 735 -53.71 -47.50 -30.29
CA MET A 735 -52.89 -46.93 -31.38
C MET A 735 -53.09 -45.42 -31.51
N LEU A 736 -54.33 -44.94 -31.42
CA LEU A 736 -54.64 -43.51 -31.46
C LEU A 736 -53.95 -42.77 -30.31
N VAL A 737 -54.06 -43.26 -29.08
CA VAL A 737 -53.41 -42.64 -27.90
C VAL A 737 -51.89 -42.63 -28.08
N LEU A 738 -51.30 -43.72 -28.57
CA LEU A 738 -49.85 -43.78 -28.82
C LEU A 738 -49.39 -42.76 -29.89
N ALA A 739 -50.17 -42.56 -30.96
CA ALA A 739 -49.89 -41.54 -31.97
C ALA A 739 -50.05 -40.11 -31.43
N THR A 740 -51.01 -39.88 -30.53
CA THR A 740 -51.15 -38.57 -29.86
C THR A 740 -49.96 -38.26 -28.95
N PHE A 741 -49.48 -39.24 -28.18
CA PHE A 741 -48.27 -39.08 -27.36
C PHE A 741 -47.03 -38.81 -28.19
N PHE A 742 -46.84 -39.51 -29.32
CA PHE A 742 -45.74 -39.22 -30.24
C PHE A 742 -45.75 -37.77 -30.72
N THR A 743 -46.93 -37.27 -31.14
CA THR A 743 -47.07 -35.89 -31.62
C THR A 743 -46.84 -34.87 -30.51
N GLN A 744 -47.33 -35.14 -29.30
CA GLN A 744 -47.14 -34.27 -28.13
C GLN A 744 -45.67 -34.16 -27.73
N THR A 745 -44.95 -35.28 -27.64
CA THR A 745 -43.52 -35.29 -27.29
C THR A 745 -42.65 -34.71 -28.41
N SER A 746 -42.99 -34.96 -29.68
CA SER A 746 -42.26 -34.35 -30.81
C SER A 746 -42.44 -32.83 -30.89
N ALA A 747 -43.49 -32.26 -30.29
CA ALA A 747 -43.72 -30.82 -30.29
C ALA A 747 -42.87 -30.07 -29.25
N SER A 748 -42.47 -30.74 -28.15
CA SER A 748 -41.65 -30.14 -27.09
C SER A 748 -40.14 -30.15 -27.38
N ILE A 749 -39.71 -30.79 -28.47
CA ILE A 749 -38.29 -30.96 -28.84
C ILE A 749 -38.10 -30.38 -30.27
N PRO A 750 -36.98 -29.73 -30.60
CA PRO A 750 -36.72 -29.19 -31.95
C PRO A 750 -36.89 -30.23 -33.05
N ARG A 751 -37.43 -29.83 -34.21
CA ARG A 751 -37.61 -30.71 -35.37
C ARG A 751 -36.26 -31.00 -36.03
N THR A 752 -35.91 -32.28 -36.18
CA THR A 752 -34.67 -32.74 -36.82
C THR A 752 -34.99 -33.59 -38.04
N SER A 753 -34.07 -33.64 -39.02
CA SER A 753 -34.21 -34.51 -40.20
C SER A 753 -33.86 -35.98 -39.91
N TYR A 754 -32.99 -36.20 -38.93
CA TYR A 754 -32.64 -37.53 -38.43
C TYR A 754 -33.63 -37.98 -37.35
N LEU A 755 -33.78 -39.31 -37.23
CA LEU A 755 -34.57 -39.94 -36.16
C LEU A 755 -33.82 -39.83 -34.84
N LYS A 756 -34.50 -39.32 -33.82
CA LYS A 756 -34.02 -39.36 -32.43
C LYS A 756 -34.36 -40.70 -31.81
N LEU A 757 -33.63 -41.08 -30.76
CA LEU A 757 -33.89 -42.33 -30.04
C LEU A 757 -35.35 -42.41 -29.52
N ILE A 758 -35.89 -41.31 -28.99
CA ILE A 758 -37.29 -41.23 -28.56
C ILE A 758 -38.31 -41.37 -29.72
N ASP A 759 -37.99 -40.86 -30.91
CA ASP A 759 -38.86 -40.97 -32.08
C ASP A 759 -38.88 -42.41 -32.60
N ALA A 760 -37.70 -43.06 -32.64
CA ALA A 760 -37.55 -44.46 -33.01
C ALA A 760 -38.33 -45.39 -32.06
N TRP A 761 -38.36 -45.08 -30.76
CA TRP A 761 -39.18 -45.80 -29.77
C TRP A 761 -40.67 -45.78 -30.12
N TYR A 762 -41.24 -44.59 -30.34
CA TYR A 762 -42.66 -44.46 -30.69
C TYR A 762 -43.00 -45.14 -32.01
N VAL A 763 -42.18 -44.96 -33.04
CA VAL A 763 -42.39 -45.61 -34.35
C VAL A 763 -42.38 -47.13 -34.21
N ALA A 764 -41.44 -47.70 -33.46
CA ALA A 764 -41.39 -49.15 -33.22
C ALA A 764 -42.64 -49.67 -32.49
N LEU A 765 -43.11 -48.97 -31.46
CA LEU A 765 -44.32 -49.34 -30.72
C LEU A 765 -45.60 -49.21 -31.56
N ILE A 766 -45.72 -48.16 -32.39
CA ILE A 766 -46.85 -47.96 -33.29
C ILE A 766 -46.88 -49.07 -34.35
N CYS A 767 -45.74 -49.38 -34.97
CA CYS A 767 -45.62 -50.50 -35.91
C CYS A 767 -46.02 -51.83 -35.27
N LYS A 768 -45.59 -52.08 -34.03
CA LYS A 768 -46.00 -53.28 -33.28
C LYS A 768 -47.52 -53.33 -33.05
N ASN A 769 -48.14 -52.23 -32.62
CA ASN A 769 -49.58 -52.18 -32.38
C ASN A 769 -50.38 -52.37 -33.69
N PHE A 770 -49.90 -51.78 -34.79
CA PHE A 770 -50.46 -52.02 -36.13
C PHE A 770 -50.43 -53.51 -36.51
N LEU A 771 -49.33 -54.22 -36.24
CA LEU A 771 -49.25 -55.68 -36.48
C LEU A 771 -50.25 -56.47 -35.63
N VAL A 772 -50.55 -56.03 -34.40
CA VAL A 772 -51.60 -56.63 -33.56
C VAL A 772 -52.98 -56.45 -34.22
N ILE A 773 -53.31 -55.26 -34.69
CA ILE A 773 -54.58 -54.97 -35.38
C ILE A 773 -54.73 -55.86 -36.63
N VAL A 774 -53.69 -55.92 -37.48
CA VAL A 774 -53.70 -56.78 -38.67
C VAL A 774 -53.92 -58.24 -38.30
N SER A 775 -53.28 -58.70 -37.22
CA SER A 775 -53.42 -60.07 -36.73
C SER A 775 -54.82 -60.37 -36.20
N LEU A 776 -55.47 -59.42 -35.52
CA LEU A 776 -56.87 -59.55 -35.08
C LEU A 776 -57.83 -59.71 -36.27
N VAL A 777 -57.62 -58.93 -37.35
CA VAL A 777 -58.42 -59.04 -38.58
C VAL A 777 -58.21 -60.39 -39.27
N ILE A 778 -56.98 -60.90 -39.32
CA ILE A 778 -56.67 -62.23 -39.89
C ILE A 778 -57.37 -63.33 -39.09
N VAL A 779 -57.30 -63.29 -37.75
CA VAL A 779 -57.95 -64.28 -36.88
C VAL A 779 -59.48 -64.27 -37.06
N GLU A 780 -60.08 -63.08 -37.20
CA GLU A 780 -61.52 -62.93 -37.47
C GLU A 780 -61.91 -63.48 -38.85
N ASN A 781 -61.14 -63.17 -39.89
CA ASN A 781 -61.40 -63.69 -41.23
C ASN A 781 -61.33 -65.24 -41.25
N LEU A 782 -60.35 -65.83 -40.57
CA LEU A 782 -60.24 -67.28 -40.41
C LEU A 782 -61.42 -67.88 -39.62
N ARG A 783 -61.94 -67.16 -38.61
CA ARG A 783 -63.15 -67.56 -37.86
C ARG A 783 -64.39 -67.59 -38.76
N LEU A 784 -64.59 -66.54 -39.57
CA LEU A 784 -65.72 -66.45 -40.50
C LEU A 784 -65.67 -67.55 -41.56
N MET A 785 -64.49 -67.89 -42.08
CA MET A 785 -64.33 -69.00 -43.04
C MET A 785 -64.69 -70.36 -42.43
N ASP A 786 -64.38 -70.61 -41.16
CA ASP A 786 -64.79 -71.83 -40.44
C ASP A 786 -66.30 -71.89 -40.16
N GLY A 787 -66.98 -70.73 -40.04
CA GLY A 787 -68.42 -70.62 -39.80
C GLY A 787 -69.31 -70.96 -41.01
N VAL A 788 -68.76 -71.01 -42.23
CA VAL A 788 -69.49 -71.31 -43.47
C VAL A 788 -69.65 -72.83 -43.70
N GLY A 789 -68.98 -73.69 -42.91
CA GLY A 789 -69.20 -75.13 -42.89
C GLY A 789 -70.44 -75.51 -42.07
N GLY A 790 -71.59 -75.61 -42.74
CA GLY A 790 -72.91 -75.81 -42.14
C GLY A 790 -73.02 -76.91 -41.07
N THR A 791 -73.69 -76.57 -39.97
CA THR A 791 -74.32 -77.50 -39.03
C THR A 791 -75.47 -78.24 -39.72
N LEU A 792 -75.19 -79.44 -40.23
CA LEU A 792 -76.26 -80.43 -40.44
C LEU A 792 -76.72 -80.94 -39.07
N THR A 793 -77.82 -80.38 -38.56
CA THR A 793 -78.58 -80.95 -37.45
C THR A 793 -79.13 -82.31 -37.85
N LYS A 794 -78.41 -83.38 -37.50
CA LYS A 794 -78.87 -84.75 -37.70
C LYS A 794 -79.80 -85.12 -36.55
N VAL A 795 -81.11 -85.13 -36.80
CA VAL A 795 -82.12 -85.69 -35.89
C VAL A 795 -81.90 -87.21 -35.86
N MET A 796 -81.65 -87.78 -34.67
CA MET A 796 -81.65 -89.22 -34.42
C MET A 796 -82.53 -89.54 -33.20
N PRO A 797 -83.27 -90.67 -33.22
CA PRO A 797 -84.22 -91.02 -32.17
C PRO A 797 -83.54 -91.48 -30.86
N MET A 798 -84.36 -91.45 -29.81
CA MET A 798 -84.02 -91.54 -28.39
C MET A 798 -83.30 -92.84 -27.98
N GLY A 799 -82.12 -92.69 -27.36
CA GLY A 799 -81.45 -93.75 -26.61
C GLY A 799 -80.07 -94.16 -27.13
N GLN A 800 -79.04 -93.35 -26.82
CA GLN A 800 -77.66 -93.80 -26.58
C GLN A 800 -76.84 -92.62 -26.01
N MET A 801 -76.40 -92.73 -24.75
CA MET A 801 -75.35 -91.87 -24.22
C MET A 801 -74.03 -92.24 -24.91
N LYS A 802 -73.33 -91.24 -25.45
CA LYS A 802 -71.93 -91.40 -25.85
C LYS A 802 -71.07 -90.25 -25.35
N ILE A 803 -69.98 -90.69 -24.73
CA ILE A 803 -68.84 -89.97 -24.15
C ILE A 803 -68.27 -88.97 -25.16
N GLU A 804 -68.07 -87.72 -24.71
CA GLU A 804 -67.33 -86.68 -25.44
C GLU A 804 -65.89 -87.13 -25.71
N SER A 805 -65.53 -87.18 -26.99
CA SER A 805 -64.14 -87.22 -27.45
C SER A 805 -63.61 -85.79 -27.64
N PRO A 806 -62.31 -85.52 -27.40
CA PRO A 806 -61.77 -84.17 -27.33
C PRO A 806 -61.89 -83.43 -28.67
N SER A 807 -62.28 -82.16 -28.60
CA SER A 807 -62.48 -81.27 -29.74
C SER A 807 -61.21 -81.13 -30.59
N LYS A 808 -61.31 -81.38 -31.90
CA LYS A 808 -60.31 -80.95 -32.89
C LYS A 808 -60.21 -79.42 -32.83
N GLN A 809 -59.10 -78.88 -32.32
CA GLN A 809 -58.82 -77.44 -32.33
C GLN A 809 -58.83 -76.90 -33.76
N ARG A 810 -59.56 -75.80 -33.97
CA ARG A 810 -59.74 -75.13 -35.26
C ARG A 810 -58.54 -74.24 -35.62
N LEU A 811 -58.35 -73.93 -36.91
CA LEU A 811 -57.14 -73.26 -37.43
C LEU A 811 -56.91 -71.87 -36.78
N TYR A 812 -57.97 -71.07 -36.61
CA TYR A 812 -57.89 -69.74 -35.99
C TYR A 812 -57.43 -69.80 -34.52
N GLN A 813 -57.73 -70.89 -33.79
CA GLN A 813 -57.28 -71.07 -32.40
C GLN A 813 -55.76 -71.30 -32.32
N ARG A 814 -55.19 -72.04 -33.29
CA ARG A 814 -53.74 -72.25 -33.40
C ARG A 814 -53.01 -70.96 -33.77
N VAL A 815 -53.55 -70.19 -34.71
CA VAL A 815 -52.98 -68.89 -35.11
C VAL A 815 -52.99 -67.91 -33.94
N ASN A 816 -54.12 -67.76 -33.23
CA ASN A 816 -54.19 -66.90 -32.05
C ASN A 816 -53.23 -67.35 -30.93
N PHE A 817 -53.07 -68.66 -30.72
CA PHE A 817 -52.11 -69.20 -29.76
C PHE A 817 -50.65 -68.90 -30.17
N GLY A 818 -50.32 -69.01 -31.46
CA GLY A 818 -49.00 -68.64 -31.98
C GLY A 818 -48.69 -67.14 -31.82
N LEU A 819 -49.68 -66.27 -32.06
CA LEU A 819 -49.55 -64.82 -31.88
C LEU A 819 -49.33 -64.42 -30.41
N LYS A 820 -49.95 -65.13 -29.47
CA LYS A 820 -49.70 -64.95 -28.02
C LYS A 820 -48.23 -65.16 -27.64
N ILE A 821 -47.48 -65.98 -28.38
CA ILE A 821 -46.05 -66.23 -28.13
C ILE A 821 -45.18 -65.27 -28.94
N ALA A 822 -45.54 -65.02 -30.21
CA ALA A 822 -44.74 -64.20 -31.11
C ALA A 822 -44.65 -62.72 -30.69
N PHE A 823 -45.74 -62.10 -30.23
CA PHE A 823 -45.75 -60.68 -29.89
C PHE A 823 -44.94 -60.30 -28.63
N PRO A 824 -44.93 -61.12 -27.55
CA PRO A 824 -44.02 -60.92 -26.43
C PRO A 824 -42.54 -61.08 -26.80
N ILE A 825 -42.20 -62.04 -27.67
CA ILE A 825 -40.83 -62.22 -28.17
C ILE A 825 -40.40 -61.00 -28.99
N LEU A 826 -41.27 -60.51 -29.88
CA LEU A 826 -41.00 -59.29 -30.65
C LEU A 826 -40.82 -58.07 -29.74
N LEU A 827 -41.63 -57.94 -28.68
CA LEU A 827 -41.46 -56.87 -27.70
C LEU A 827 -40.13 -56.98 -26.96
N ALA A 828 -39.76 -58.19 -26.53
CA ALA A 828 -38.49 -58.43 -25.85
C ALA A 828 -37.29 -58.09 -26.74
N MET A 829 -37.35 -58.40 -28.04
CA MET A 829 -36.33 -57.99 -29.00
C MET A 829 -36.25 -56.47 -29.17
N ILE A 830 -37.39 -55.78 -29.28
CA ILE A 830 -37.42 -54.31 -29.37
C ILE A 830 -36.84 -53.67 -28.11
N LEU A 831 -37.22 -54.16 -26.92
CA LEU A 831 -36.68 -53.68 -25.65
C LEU A 831 -35.17 -53.95 -25.53
N GLY A 832 -34.72 -55.16 -25.90
CA GLY A 832 -33.30 -55.52 -25.87
C GLY A 832 -32.46 -54.64 -26.81
N ALA A 833 -32.93 -54.39 -28.03
CA ALA A 833 -32.28 -53.48 -28.96
C ALA A 833 -32.23 -52.05 -28.41
N PHE A 834 -33.34 -51.54 -27.88
CA PHE A 834 -33.44 -50.18 -27.33
C PHE A 834 -32.50 -49.97 -26.13
N PHE A 835 -32.49 -50.91 -25.17
CA PHE A 835 -31.63 -50.81 -24.01
C PHE A 835 -30.14 -51.01 -24.34
N SER A 836 -29.81 -51.75 -25.41
CA SER A 836 -28.43 -51.84 -25.89
C SER A 836 -27.87 -50.49 -26.37
N PHE A 837 -28.72 -49.65 -26.98
CA PHE A 837 -28.33 -48.28 -27.34
C PHE A 837 -28.21 -47.35 -26.13
N TRP A 838 -28.85 -47.69 -25.01
CA TRP A 838 -28.75 -46.94 -23.76
C TRP A 838 -27.44 -47.16 -22.99
N THR A 839 -26.78 -48.30 -23.19
CA THR A 839 -25.58 -48.70 -22.43
C THR A 839 -24.27 -48.56 -23.22
N THR A 840 -24.33 -48.07 -24.47
CA THR A 840 -23.18 -48.05 -25.39
C THR A 840 -22.40 -46.73 -25.42
N ASP A 841 -22.81 -45.75 -24.61
CA ASP A 841 -22.08 -44.51 -24.28
C ASP A 841 -22.10 -44.30 -22.76
#